data_AF-A0A819GLL5-F1
#
_entry.id   AF-A0A819GLL5-F1
#
_cell.length_a   1.000
_cell.length_b   1.000
_cell.length_c   1.000
_cell.angle_alpha   90.00
_cell.angle_beta   90.00
_cell.angle_gamma   90.00
#
_symmetry.space_group_name_H-M   'P 1'
#
loop_
_entity.id
_entity.type
_entity.pdbx_description
1 polymer ?
#
loop_
_entity_poly.entity_id
_entity_poly.type
_entity_poly.pdbx_seq_one_letter_code
_entity_poly.pdbx_strand_id
1 'polypeptide(L)'
;FEMFTQSLGSTQQAKHEIDLNDDSEYSFVIGHQIDGRCLFPGTSYLVLVWKTFAKLHNYEDYRQISVLFEQIQIHRATICLLTNKIIFYVNILPTNGTFEITENNTIIVTGRISLSEQLTMQKFHKQIKLNNTEKNLQTNEIYRDFNLRGYEYSGLFRGINQINIDGTYGELIWNNEWISYLDTMLQVHLITSQGLQLPTRIDSLRIDPKYHLESISSLTSTCSVYVDYWNSLCFSGGIELFGLHCTATSKKHKQQNTILESYLFVPFDNINITDELEADDCRWPQGQYGLPTRNGKLKEVDRFDVAFFNLPSKQAHNMNPQLRLLLEVTYESICNAGINPIKLKGTKTDVFIGANGSDAQNVFSSDPQTFEDYRPSSYTVDTACSSSLLALDCALNALRNDSCHAAIVGGVNLCFRSQTSVQFLKLHMLSNDGTCRAFDSNGTGYVRSETIATIFIQKRQDAKRLYATLLHSKTNADGWKKDEIHLDPNHVGYVEAHGTGARANDPQEMNSITEVFCSKRHQPLLIDSTKSNMGHPEPASGVAALAKLLVALQNGHIPANLHYNSPNRDIPGLCDGRLKVVTEKTKLPNNLMAINSYGFGGTNVHAILQANSNRKENENLSRNEICLAFACARTADGCENILKNLKEYENNIELQALITENSFHPSRTHTYRGFTLLNPSESSTIVKKCNNERRLVWFVFSGMGTQWSRMERDLMKLKLFRQSIERSSIILKKYNIDLFQLILSSTPRDLDHPINNFVSIAAIQIALVDCLKTMDVEQDGIVGHSVGELAEETILAAYVRGKCVRDANLPAGGMAAVGLTWDECKQMYPSDIVSACYNTIDTVTVSVAFHSHYMMEIAPLLKKCLENVIINPPKQRSSRWISSSVPENQWNTSLALTSSPDYHVNNLCSPVLFQEALQYIPSNAIVTELAPHCLLLAILKRSLSTDCVHINLMKRGTHDHITYFYSNLGKLYNEGVILNIMSNYESIQYPVPINVPFISLIAAQWDHSQQWKVPTFEMFTQSL
;
A
#
# COMPACT_ATOMS: atom_id res chain seq x y z
N PHE A 1 48.97 -42.58 42.64
CA PHE A 1 47.87 -42.85 43.58
C PHE A 1 48.43 -42.66 44.99
N GLU A 2 47.62 -42.18 45.95
CA GLU A 2 48.02 -41.74 47.31
C GLU A 2 48.80 -40.41 47.46
N MET A 3 48.63 -39.42 46.58
CA MET A 3 49.26 -38.09 46.78
C MET A 3 48.46 -36.85 46.29
N PHE A 4 47.14 -36.98 46.08
CA PHE A 4 46.28 -35.88 45.59
C PHE A 4 44.94 -35.76 46.34
N THR A 5 44.94 -36.08 47.64
CA THR A 5 43.76 -35.97 48.51
C THR A 5 44.08 -35.24 49.81
N GLN A 6 44.33 -33.94 49.73
CA GLN A 6 44.22 -32.99 50.85
C GLN A 6 44.05 -31.55 50.33
N SER A 7 43.21 -30.76 51.01
CA SER A 7 42.78 -29.38 50.69
C SER A 7 42.02 -29.15 49.38
N LEU A 8 40.93 -29.90 49.14
CA LEU A 8 39.75 -29.29 48.51
C LEU A 8 39.14 -28.33 49.55
N GLY A 9 39.48 -27.05 49.43
CA GLY A 9 38.98 -26.00 50.33
C GLY A 9 37.45 -25.94 50.30
N SER A 10 36.83 -25.86 51.48
CA SER A 10 35.38 -25.76 51.64
C SER A 10 34.80 -24.63 50.79
N THR A 11 33.78 -24.94 49.97
CA THR A 11 32.93 -23.94 49.35
C THR A 11 32.33 -23.04 50.42
N GLN A 12 32.80 -21.80 50.52
CA GLN A 12 32.24 -20.84 51.46
C GLN A 12 30.92 -20.30 50.89
N GLN A 13 29.84 -20.91 51.34
CA GLN A 13 28.48 -20.46 51.08
C GLN A 13 28.13 -19.28 52.00
N ALA A 14 27.99 -18.09 51.42
CA ALA A 14 27.55 -16.90 52.16
C ALA A 14 26.02 -16.76 52.07
N LYS A 15 25.34 -16.78 53.22
CA LYS A 15 23.91 -16.46 53.34
C LYS A 15 23.72 -14.95 53.38
N HIS A 16 22.87 -14.42 52.50
CA HIS A 16 22.37 -13.05 52.52
C HIS A 16 20.86 -13.08 52.75
N GLU A 17 20.37 -12.23 53.66
CA GLU A 17 18.95 -12.13 54.01
C GLU A 17 18.47 -10.72 53.62
N ILE A 18 17.54 -10.66 52.67
CA ILE A 18 16.99 -9.43 52.10
C ILE A 18 15.63 -9.20 52.76
N ASP A 19 15.50 -8.04 53.40
CA ASP A 19 14.25 -7.52 53.94
C ASP A 19 13.85 -6.28 53.14
N LEU A 20 12.57 -6.09 52.84
CA LEU A 20 12.07 -4.97 52.04
C LEU A 20 11.21 -3.99 52.85
N ASN A 21 11.06 -4.19 54.16
CA ASN A 21 10.41 -3.21 55.03
C ASN A 21 11.16 -1.86 55.03
N ASP A 22 10.45 -0.76 55.31
CA ASP A 22 10.95 0.62 55.14
C ASP A 22 12.29 0.92 55.86
N ASP A 23 12.56 0.26 56.99
CA ASP A 23 13.79 0.40 57.79
C ASP A 23 15.01 -0.41 57.27
N SER A 24 14.90 -1.13 56.15
CA SER A 24 15.94 -2.02 55.61
C SER A 24 16.90 -1.33 54.61
N GLU A 25 18.16 -1.80 54.52
CA GLU A 25 19.11 -1.36 53.47
C GLU A 25 18.62 -1.66 52.03
N TYR A 26 17.62 -2.53 51.87
CA TYR A 26 17.05 -2.92 50.58
C TYR A 26 15.65 -2.35 50.28
N SER A 27 15.08 -1.50 51.14
CA SER A 27 13.70 -0.96 50.98
C SER A 27 13.47 -0.28 49.63
N PHE A 28 14.50 0.41 49.10
CA PHE A 28 14.44 1.09 47.80
C PHE A 28 14.17 0.15 46.60
N VAL A 29 14.41 -1.16 46.73
CA VAL A 29 14.14 -2.18 45.70
C VAL A 29 12.67 -2.23 45.29
N ILE A 30 11.75 -1.80 46.17
CA ILE A 30 10.31 -1.65 45.86
C ILE A 30 10.08 -0.75 44.63
N GLY A 31 11.01 0.15 44.30
CA GLY A 31 10.96 1.01 43.12
C GLY A 31 11.27 0.32 41.79
N HIS A 32 11.77 -0.92 41.80
CA HIS A 32 12.05 -1.71 40.59
C HIS A 32 10.85 -2.60 40.22
N GLN A 33 9.77 -1.95 39.75
CA GLN A 33 8.54 -2.61 39.32
C GLN A 33 8.53 -2.83 37.81
N ILE A 34 8.15 -4.04 37.40
CA ILE A 34 8.04 -4.45 36.00
C ILE A 34 6.79 -5.30 35.83
N ASP A 35 5.90 -4.92 34.90
CA ASP A 35 4.61 -5.56 34.62
C ASP A 35 3.76 -5.80 35.88
N GLY A 36 3.55 -4.74 36.67
CA GLY A 36 2.82 -4.78 37.94
C GLY A 36 3.44 -5.67 39.04
N ARG A 37 4.74 -6.03 38.93
CA ARG A 37 5.46 -6.84 39.92
C ARG A 37 6.76 -6.17 40.35
N CYS A 38 7.02 -6.15 41.65
CA CYS A 38 8.36 -5.85 42.15
C CYS A 38 9.30 -7.01 41.81
N LEU A 39 10.33 -6.78 41.00
CA LEU A 39 11.36 -7.77 40.67
C LEU A 39 12.67 -7.41 41.36
N PHE A 40 13.41 -8.38 41.90
CA PHE A 40 14.73 -8.12 42.47
C PHE A 40 15.72 -7.78 41.33
N PRO A 41 16.34 -6.58 41.31
CA PRO A 41 17.13 -6.12 40.17
C PRO A 41 18.31 -7.03 39.86
N GLY A 42 18.62 -7.20 38.57
CA GLY A 42 19.73 -8.05 38.10
C GLY A 42 21.09 -7.66 38.70
N THR A 43 21.28 -6.35 38.94
CA THR A 43 22.50 -5.78 39.52
C THR A 43 22.64 -6.05 41.02
N SER A 44 21.52 -6.25 41.73
CA SER A 44 21.51 -6.58 43.16
C SER A 44 22.25 -7.90 43.41
N TYR A 45 22.01 -8.91 42.58
CA TYR A 45 22.72 -10.19 42.62
C TYR A 45 24.24 -10.00 42.53
N LEU A 46 24.71 -9.16 41.60
CA LEU A 46 26.13 -8.90 41.38
C LEU A 46 26.75 -8.19 42.59
N VAL A 47 26.03 -7.26 43.23
CA VAL A 47 26.48 -6.62 44.48
C VAL A 47 26.54 -7.61 45.65
N LEU A 48 25.67 -8.62 45.74
CA LEU A 48 25.79 -9.70 46.74
C LEU A 48 27.04 -10.57 46.51
N VAL A 49 27.37 -10.88 45.26
CA VAL A 49 28.63 -11.56 44.90
C VAL A 49 29.82 -10.70 45.27
N TRP A 50 29.80 -9.40 44.97
CA TRP A 50 30.88 -8.47 45.30
C TRP A 50 31.09 -8.31 46.81
N LYS A 51 30.00 -8.11 47.58
CA LYS A 51 29.99 -8.12 49.06
C LYS A 51 30.61 -9.43 49.61
N THR A 52 30.41 -10.57 48.95
CA THR A 52 30.97 -11.87 49.35
C THR A 52 32.45 -12.00 48.97
N PHE A 53 32.81 -11.63 47.75
CA PHE A 53 34.17 -11.70 47.20
C PHE A 53 35.15 -10.78 47.94
N ALA A 54 34.69 -9.59 48.35
CA ALA A 54 35.45 -8.68 49.20
C ALA A 54 35.84 -9.32 50.54
N LYS A 55 34.87 -9.96 51.22
CA LYS A 55 35.12 -10.69 52.47
C LYS A 55 36.09 -11.87 52.29
N LEU A 56 35.98 -12.62 51.19
CA LEU A 56 36.94 -13.68 50.84
C LEU A 56 38.37 -13.16 50.63
N HIS A 57 38.52 -11.90 50.24
CA HIS A 57 39.82 -11.22 50.06
C HIS A 57 40.21 -10.35 51.27
N ASN A 58 39.54 -10.51 52.41
CA ASN A 58 39.78 -9.78 53.67
C ASN A 58 39.56 -8.26 53.61
N TYR A 59 38.69 -7.78 52.72
CA TYR A 59 38.20 -6.39 52.74
C TYR A 59 36.91 -6.31 53.58
N GLU A 60 36.87 -5.38 54.54
CA GLU A 60 35.67 -5.09 55.33
C GLU A 60 34.56 -4.41 54.52
N ASP A 61 34.96 -3.60 53.54
CA ASP A 61 34.07 -2.84 52.66
C ASP A 61 34.34 -3.21 51.19
N TYR A 62 33.30 -3.69 50.50
CA TYR A 62 33.38 -4.08 49.09
C TYR A 62 33.70 -2.91 48.15
N ARG A 63 33.46 -1.67 48.60
CA ARG A 63 33.79 -0.44 47.85
C ARG A 63 35.30 -0.16 47.79
N GLN A 64 36.14 -0.98 48.43
CA GLN A 64 37.61 -0.85 48.41
C GLN A 64 38.30 -1.74 47.35
N ILE A 65 37.58 -2.66 46.70
CA ILE A 65 38.14 -3.69 45.81
C ILE A 65 37.55 -3.57 44.40
N SER A 66 38.40 -3.24 43.41
CA SER A 66 38.02 -3.21 41.99
C SER A 66 37.85 -4.64 41.44
N VAL A 67 36.74 -4.90 40.77
CA VAL A 67 36.34 -6.24 40.32
C VAL A 67 35.98 -6.30 38.85
N LEU A 68 36.24 -7.46 38.25
CA LEU A 68 35.82 -7.83 36.92
C LEU A 68 34.89 -9.03 37.02
N PHE A 69 33.65 -8.86 36.58
CA PHE A 69 32.71 -9.93 36.30
C PHE A 69 32.81 -10.35 34.83
N GLU A 70 32.73 -11.65 34.59
CA GLU A 70 32.69 -12.26 33.25
C GLU A 70 31.56 -13.29 33.18
N GLN A 71 30.98 -13.47 31.98
CA GLN A 71 30.03 -14.54 31.66
C GLN A 71 28.82 -14.59 32.61
N ILE A 72 28.28 -13.44 32.98
CA ILE A 72 27.10 -13.34 33.86
C ILE A 72 25.89 -13.87 33.09
N GLN A 73 25.18 -14.84 33.65
CA GLN A 73 23.90 -15.33 33.13
C GLN A 73 22.83 -15.32 34.23
N ILE A 74 21.72 -14.65 33.96
CA ILE A 74 20.54 -14.56 34.82
C ILE A 74 19.52 -15.58 34.31
N HIS A 75 19.31 -16.65 35.07
CA HIS A 75 18.44 -17.77 34.71
C HIS A 75 16.99 -17.52 35.11
N ARG A 76 16.76 -16.69 36.13
CA ARG A 76 15.43 -16.39 36.68
C ARG A 76 15.42 -15.03 37.36
N ALA A 77 14.30 -14.31 37.27
CA ALA A 77 14.04 -13.14 38.11
C ALA A 77 13.25 -13.54 39.37
N THR A 78 13.75 -13.18 40.55
CA THR A 78 13.01 -13.31 41.81
C THR A 78 11.93 -12.21 41.91
N ILE A 79 10.69 -12.63 42.17
CA ILE A 79 9.56 -11.71 42.40
C ILE A 79 9.51 -11.40 43.90
N CYS A 80 9.57 -10.12 44.24
CA CYS A 80 9.55 -9.63 45.61
C CYS A 80 8.11 -9.44 46.12
N LEU A 81 7.86 -9.84 47.37
CA LEU A 81 6.61 -9.62 48.08
C LEU A 81 6.90 -8.85 49.37
N LEU A 82 6.18 -7.75 49.60
CA LEU A 82 6.43 -6.78 50.67
C LEU A 82 6.43 -7.38 52.10
N THR A 83 5.82 -8.56 52.30
CA THR A 83 5.69 -9.21 53.60
C THR A 83 6.76 -10.26 53.91
N ASN A 84 7.64 -10.59 52.94
CA ASN A 84 8.49 -11.78 53.01
C ASN A 84 9.98 -11.41 52.93
N LYS A 85 10.76 -11.97 53.87
CA LYS A 85 12.22 -11.99 53.78
C LYS A 85 12.68 -13.00 52.72
N ILE A 86 13.63 -12.59 51.87
CA ILE A 86 14.18 -13.43 50.80
C ILE A 86 15.61 -13.84 51.21
N ILE A 87 15.94 -15.12 51.09
CA ILE A 87 17.27 -15.64 51.44
C ILE A 87 17.98 -16.11 50.18
N PHE A 88 19.13 -15.49 49.90
CA PHE A 88 20.03 -15.91 48.83
C PHE A 88 21.28 -16.55 49.43
N TYR A 89 21.74 -17.63 48.81
CA TYR A 89 23.04 -18.23 49.09
C TYR A 89 23.98 -17.98 47.92
N VAL A 90 25.09 -17.30 48.21
CA VAL A 90 26.16 -17.01 47.24
C VAL A 90 27.31 -17.99 47.48
N ASN A 91 27.61 -18.80 46.48
CA ASN A 91 28.78 -19.68 46.48
C ASN A 91 29.82 -19.10 45.51
N ILE A 92 31.08 -18.99 45.92
CA ILE A 92 32.21 -18.61 45.05
C ILE A 92 33.30 -19.67 45.16
N LEU A 93 33.75 -20.21 44.04
CA LEU A 93 34.85 -21.18 43.97
C LEU A 93 36.20 -20.44 44.04
N PRO A 94 37.03 -20.63 45.10
CA PRO A 94 38.27 -19.88 45.27
C PRO A 94 39.32 -20.11 44.18
N THR A 95 39.25 -21.23 43.46
CA THR A 95 40.25 -21.64 42.46
C THR A 95 40.19 -20.86 41.15
N ASN A 96 39.00 -20.38 40.76
CA ASN A 96 38.77 -19.74 39.47
C ASN A 96 37.82 -18.54 39.52
N GLY A 97 37.19 -18.26 40.67
CA GLY A 97 36.25 -17.15 40.84
C GLY A 97 34.87 -17.41 40.24
N THR A 98 34.55 -18.62 39.79
CA THR A 98 33.18 -18.96 39.34
C THR A 98 32.22 -18.85 40.53
N PHE A 99 31.09 -18.18 40.33
CA PHE A 99 30.06 -18.01 41.34
C PHE A 99 28.69 -18.50 40.86
N GLU A 100 27.87 -18.90 41.82
CA GLU A 100 26.45 -19.18 41.65
C GLU A 100 25.66 -18.54 42.81
N ILE A 101 24.46 -18.07 42.51
CA ILE A 101 23.49 -17.59 43.50
C ILE A 101 22.28 -18.50 43.45
N THR A 102 21.86 -18.99 44.61
CA THR A 102 20.66 -19.82 44.76
C THR A 102 19.62 -19.19 45.67
N GLU A 103 18.35 -19.35 45.29
CA GLU A 103 17.16 -19.05 46.09
C GLU A 103 16.35 -20.35 46.19
N ASN A 104 16.02 -20.80 47.41
CA ASN A 104 15.28 -22.06 47.63
C ASN A 104 15.86 -23.25 46.84
N ASN A 105 17.18 -23.42 46.87
CA ASN A 105 17.96 -24.42 46.12
C ASN A 105 17.83 -24.36 44.58
N THR A 106 17.25 -23.28 44.01
CA THR A 106 17.20 -23.02 42.57
C THR A 106 18.28 -22.02 42.19
N ILE A 107 19.05 -22.29 41.14
CA ILE A 107 20.06 -21.35 40.61
C ILE A 107 19.35 -20.15 39.95
N ILE A 108 19.75 -18.94 40.32
CA ILE A 108 19.17 -17.67 39.86
C ILE A 108 20.15 -16.93 38.95
N VAL A 109 21.43 -16.83 39.37
CA VAL A 109 22.51 -16.20 38.58
C VAL A 109 23.77 -17.04 38.66
N THR A 110 24.51 -17.14 37.56
CA THR A 110 25.86 -17.72 37.49
C THR A 110 26.81 -16.76 36.80
N GLY A 111 28.11 -16.89 37.06
CA GLY A 111 29.14 -16.18 36.31
C GLY A 111 30.53 -16.40 36.90
N ARG A 112 31.45 -15.47 36.62
CA ARG A 112 32.78 -15.45 37.19
C ARG A 112 33.11 -14.05 37.72
N ILE A 113 33.84 -13.98 38.83
CA ILE A 113 34.35 -12.73 39.41
C ILE A 113 35.86 -12.85 39.68
N SER A 114 36.59 -11.78 39.41
CA SER A 114 38.04 -11.67 39.63
C SER A 114 38.44 -10.25 40.03
N LEU A 115 39.68 -10.07 40.50
CA LEU A 115 40.28 -8.75 40.70
C LEU A 115 40.49 -8.07 39.34
N SER A 116 40.13 -6.78 39.22
CA SER A 116 40.42 -6.00 38.01
C SER A 116 41.73 -5.23 38.13
N GLU A 117 42.55 -5.27 37.08
CA GLU A 117 43.65 -4.33 36.87
C GLU A 117 43.11 -2.94 36.44
N GLN A 118 43.98 -1.92 36.47
CA GLN A 118 43.62 -0.51 36.21
C GLN A 118 43.09 -0.25 34.79
N LEU A 119 42.06 0.58 34.71
CA LEU A 119 41.40 1.01 33.47
C LEU A 119 42.38 1.69 32.48
N THR A 120 42.50 1.14 31.26
CA THR A 120 43.28 1.75 30.15
C THR A 120 42.56 2.93 29.47
N MET A 121 41.63 3.59 30.18
CA MET A 121 40.57 4.43 29.60
C MET A 121 40.95 5.86 29.19
N GLN A 122 42.20 6.28 29.41
CA GLN A 122 42.64 7.65 29.06
C GLN A 122 42.66 7.96 27.54
N LYS A 123 42.54 6.95 26.66
CA LYS A 123 42.57 7.15 25.20
C LYS A 123 41.20 7.43 24.58
N PHE A 124 40.11 6.81 25.04
CA PHE A 124 38.78 6.95 24.42
C PHE A 124 38.14 8.34 24.68
N HIS A 125 38.20 8.83 25.93
CA HIS A 125 37.61 10.12 26.32
C HIS A 125 38.16 11.35 25.57
N LYS A 126 39.29 11.24 24.87
CA LYS A 126 39.86 12.34 24.07
C LYS A 126 39.36 12.41 22.63
N GLN A 127 38.76 11.35 22.07
CA GLN A 127 38.28 11.35 20.68
C GLN A 127 36.81 11.73 20.55
N ILE A 128 35.98 11.47 21.58
CA ILE A 128 34.54 11.80 21.57
C ILE A 128 34.33 13.25 22.06
N LYS A 129 34.84 14.21 21.28
CA LYS A 129 34.38 15.61 21.31
C LYS A 129 33.67 15.92 20.00
N LEU A 130 32.43 15.45 19.87
CA LEU A 130 31.57 15.65 18.71
C LEU A 130 30.31 16.43 19.11
N ASN A 131 30.22 17.65 18.60
CA ASN A 131 29.00 18.44 18.35
C ASN A 131 27.77 18.23 19.27
N ASN A 132 27.86 18.67 20.53
CA ASN A 132 26.67 18.88 21.37
C ASN A 132 25.83 20.07 20.86
N THR A 133 24.99 19.83 19.86
CA THR A 133 23.94 20.76 19.38
C THR A 133 22.55 20.13 19.29
N GLU A 134 22.39 18.89 19.75
CA GLU A 134 21.11 18.17 19.75
C GLU A 134 20.33 18.35 21.07
N LYS A 135 19.03 18.01 21.04
CA LYS A 135 18.15 18.08 22.21
C LYS A 135 18.22 16.77 23.00
N ASN A 136 18.51 16.87 24.30
CA ASN A 136 18.49 15.72 25.22
C ASN A 136 17.09 15.52 25.82
N LEU A 137 16.62 14.27 25.85
CA LEU A 137 15.50 13.82 26.66
C LEU A 137 15.84 13.98 28.15
N GLN A 138 14.86 14.42 28.94
CA GLN A 138 15.01 14.62 30.39
C GLN A 138 14.40 13.45 31.19
N THR A 139 14.79 13.27 32.46
CA THR A 139 14.31 12.20 33.37
C THR A 139 12.81 11.90 33.30
N ASN A 140 11.95 12.93 33.20
CA ASN A 140 10.50 12.71 33.17
C ASN A 140 10.00 12.14 31.84
N GLU A 141 10.68 12.40 30.73
CA GLU A 141 10.33 11.89 29.40
C GLU A 141 10.76 10.42 29.28
N ILE A 142 12.00 10.14 29.71
CA ILE A 142 12.62 8.81 29.70
C ILE A 142 11.81 7.82 30.54
N TYR A 143 11.50 8.17 31.80
CA TYR A 143 10.77 7.26 32.68
C TYR A 143 9.26 7.17 32.39
N ARG A 144 8.69 8.13 31.65
CA ARG A 144 7.34 7.97 31.10
C ARG A 144 7.32 6.91 29.99
N ASP A 145 8.30 6.93 29.10
CA ASP A 145 8.45 5.93 28.05
C ASP A 145 8.73 4.52 28.60
N PHE A 146 9.58 4.40 29.63
CA PHE A 146 9.74 3.14 30.37
C PHE A 146 8.43 2.61 30.93
N ASN A 147 7.61 3.46 31.56
CA ASN A 147 6.31 3.07 32.11
C ASN A 147 5.34 2.56 31.03
N LEU A 148 5.27 3.25 29.87
CA LEU A 148 4.48 2.80 28.72
C LEU A 148 4.89 1.40 28.21
N ARG A 149 6.17 1.06 28.33
CA ARG A 149 6.71 -0.26 27.99
C ARG A 149 6.55 -1.31 29.11
N GLY A 150 6.01 -0.94 30.26
CA GLY A 150 5.77 -1.82 31.41
C GLY A 150 6.90 -1.85 32.46
N TYR A 151 7.84 -0.91 32.40
CA TYR A 151 8.84 -0.67 33.44
C TYR A 151 8.38 0.47 34.35
N GLU A 152 7.79 0.11 35.49
CA GLU A 152 7.18 1.02 36.46
C GLU A 152 8.23 1.56 37.45
N TYR A 153 9.40 1.98 36.93
CA TYR A 153 10.54 2.43 37.73
C TYR A 153 10.22 3.68 38.56
N SER A 154 10.56 3.63 39.85
CA SER A 154 10.37 4.73 40.81
C SER A 154 11.50 4.80 41.83
N GLY A 155 11.55 5.90 42.60
CA GLY A 155 12.62 6.16 43.57
C GLY A 155 14.00 6.20 42.93
N LEU A 156 14.96 5.51 43.54
CA LEU A 156 16.37 5.49 43.10
C LEU A 156 16.58 4.86 41.72
N PHE A 157 15.64 4.07 41.20
CA PHE A 157 15.72 3.49 39.85
C PHE A 157 15.41 4.50 38.74
N ARG A 158 15.11 5.76 39.08
CA ARG A 158 14.98 6.87 38.12
C ARG A 158 16.28 7.65 37.92
N GLY A 159 17.40 6.95 37.72
CA GLY A 159 18.75 7.51 37.74
C GLY A 159 19.23 8.25 36.48
N ILE A 160 18.54 8.18 35.33
CA ILE A 160 18.96 8.92 34.11
C ILE A 160 18.53 10.40 34.24
N ASN A 161 19.51 11.31 34.31
CA ASN A 161 19.27 12.77 34.37
C ASN A 161 18.78 13.28 33.01
N GLN A 162 19.61 13.05 32.00
CA GLN A 162 19.32 13.40 30.62
C GLN A 162 20.11 12.50 29.66
N ILE A 163 19.61 12.33 28.44
CA ILE A 163 20.30 11.56 27.40
C ILE A 163 19.87 12.02 26.01
N ASN A 164 20.76 11.91 25.02
CA ASN A 164 20.42 12.17 23.63
C ASN A 164 19.42 11.12 23.08
N ILE A 165 18.74 11.47 21.97
CA ILE A 165 17.60 10.71 21.44
C ILE A 165 18.00 9.33 20.91
N ASP A 166 19.23 9.19 20.40
CA ASP A 166 19.82 7.92 19.95
C ASP A 166 20.43 7.08 21.10
N GLY A 167 20.44 7.60 22.33
CA GLY A 167 20.90 6.88 23.52
C GLY A 167 22.41 6.68 23.62
N THR A 168 23.22 7.38 22.82
CA THR A 168 24.68 7.19 22.75
C THR A 168 25.47 8.04 23.76
N TYR A 169 24.89 9.13 24.28
CA TYR A 169 25.52 10.02 25.27
C TYR A 169 24.50 10.68 26.21
N GLY A 170 24.76 10.62 27.52
CA GLY A 170 23.92 11.26 28.53
C GLY A 170 24.63 11.51 29.86
N GLU A 171 23.83 11.79 30.88
CA GLU A 171 24.24 11.99 32.26
C GLU A 171 23.38 11.14 33.21
N LEU A 172 24.03 10.43 34.12
CA LEU A 172 23.41 9.62 35.16
C LEU A 172 23.64 10.24 36.53
N ILE A 173 22.67 10.09 37.43
CA ILE A 173 22.71 10.62 38.81
C ILE A 173 23.34 9.57 39.74
N TRP A 174 24.41 9.94 40.42
CA TRP A 174 25.01 9.13 41.48
C TRP A 174 24.40 9.48 42.84
N ASN A 175 23.60 8.56 43.39
CA ASN A 175 22.93 8.71 44.69
C ASN A 175 23.63 7.92 45.82
N ASN A 176 24.94 7.66 45.71
CA ASN A 176 25.72 6.81 46.62
C ASN A 176 25.29 5.32 46.68
N GLU A 177 24.46 4.86 45.74
CA GLU A 177 23.92 3.50 45.68
C GLU A 177 24.34 2.75 44.41
N TRP A 178 25.14 1.71 44.58
CA TRP A 178 25.71 0.93 43.47
C TRP A 178 24.64 0.13 42.70
N ILE A 179 23.64 -0.41 43.40
CA ILE A 179 22.61 -1.28 42.78
C ILE A 179 21.80 -0.49 41.76
N SER A 180 21.25 0.67 42.16
CA SER A 180 20.44 1.52 41.30
C SER A 180 21.27 2.20 40.20
N TYR A 181 22.53 2.57 40.47
CA TYR A 181 23.39 3.16 39.44
C TYR A 181 23.77 2.15 38.34
N LEU A 182 24.17 0.93 38.73
CA LEU A 182 24.43 -0.15 37.78
C LEU A 182 23.15 -0.48 36.98
N ASP A 183 21.99 -0.51 37.64
CA ASP A 183 20.71 -0.77 36.96
C ASP A 183 20.36 0.35 35.98
N THR A 184 20.61 1.61 36.36
CA THR A 184 20.48 2.77 35.48
C THR A 184 21.34 2.63 34.21
N MET A 185 22.55 2.06 34.31
CA MET A 185 23.36 1.75 33.11
C MET A 185 22.75 0.63 32.24
N LEU A 186 22.08 -0.37 32.82
CA LEU A 186 21.29 -1.35 32.05
C LEU A 186 20.10 -0.67 31.36
N GLN A 187 19.41 0.23 32.07
CA GLN A 187 18.28 0.99 31.54
C GLN A 187 18.69 1.84 30.33
N VAL A 188 19.88 2.46 30.32
CA VAL A 188 20.34 3.22 29.14
C VAL A 188 20.32 2.37 27.87
N HIS A 189 20.77 1.12 27.94
CA HIS A 189 20.72 0.20 26.79
C HIS A 189 19.29 -0.20 26.40
N LEU A 190 18.35 -0.15 27.35
CA LEU A 190 16.93 -0.38 27.08
C LEU A 190 16.26 0.81 26.38
N ILE A 191 16.83 2.02 26.34
CA ILE A 191 16.18 3.19 25.72
C ILE A 191 15.87 2.95 24.23
N THR A 192 16.80 2.36 23.49
CA THR A 192 16.63 2.03 22.06
C THR A 192 15.82 0.76 21.81
N SER A 193 15.39 0.04 22.86
CA SER A 193 14.73 -1.27 22.75
C SER A 193 13.21 -1.16 22.59
N GLN A 194 12.63 -1.99 21.70
CA GLN A 194 11.19 -2.07 21.49
C GLN A 194 10.56 -3.11 22.46
N GLY A 195 9.53 -2.67 23.20
CA GLY A 195 8.75 -3.51 24.11
C GLY A 195 9.41 -3.81 25.47
N LEU A 196 8.81 -4.73 26.22
CA LEU A 196 9.30 -5.13 27.54
C LEU A 196 10.34 -6.24 27.43
N GLN A 197 11.58 -5.92 27.82
CA GLN A 197 12.73 -6.84 27.79
C GLN A 197 13.43 -6.93 29.15
N LEU A 198 13.94 -8.10 29.50
CA LEU A 198 14.70 -8.32 30.75
C LEU A 198 16.16 -8.73 30.44
N PRO A 199 17.16 -8.20 31.16
CA PRO A 199 18.54 -8.66 31.08
C PRO A 199 18.66 -10.15 31.41
N THR A 200 19.35 -10.90 30.55
CA THR A 200 19.58 -12.36 30.71
C THR A 200 21.05 -12.74 30.64
N ARG A 201 21.90 -11.98 29.95
CA ARG A 201 23.36 -12.18 29.92
C ARG A 201 24.11 -10.86 29.92
N ILE A 202 25.26 -10.82 30.59
CA ILE A 202 26.26 -9.75 30.47
C ILE A 202 27.62 -10.42 30.28
N ASP A 203 28.27 -10.19 29.13
CA ASP A 203 29.52 -10.87 28.79
C ASP A 203 30.67 -10.39 29.71
N SER A 204 30.74 -9.09 30.02
CA SER A 204 31.67 -8.53 31.02
C SER A 204 31.14 -7.27 31.70
N LEU A 205 31.43 -7.13 33.01
CA LEU A 205 31.19 -5.92 33.80
C LEU A 205 32.39 -5.65 34.71
N ARG A 206 33.10 -4.56 34.48
CA ARG A 206 34.21 -4.07 35.31
C ARG A 206 33.73 -2.90 36.18
N ILE A 207 34.13 -2.91 37.45
CA ILE A 207 33.82 -1.86 38.42
C ILE A 207 35.11 -1.45 39.15
N ASP A 208 35.49 -0.18 39.02
CA ASP A 208 36.54 0.48 39.81
C ASP A 208 35.91 1.59 40.68
N PRO A 209 35.72 1.34 42.00
CA PRO A 209 35.10 2.30 42.90
C PRO A 209 35.89 3.60 43.03
N LYS A 210 37.23 3.52 42.99
CA LYS A 210 38.09 4.67 43.20
C LYS A 210 37.99 5.62 42.02
N TYR A 211 38.14 5.10 40.79
CA TYR A 211 37.99 5.89 39.58
C TYR A 211 36.55 6.41 39.41
N HIS A 212 35.53 5.64 39.81
CA HIS A 212 34.15 6.13 39.81
C HIS A 212 34.00 7.36 40.71
N LEU A 213 34.49 7.32 41.95
CA LEU A 213 34.44 8.47 42.85
C LEU A 213 35.27 9.67 42.37
N GLU A 214 36.41 9.44 41.70
CA GLU A 214 37.20 10.50 41.05
C GLU A 214 36.52 11.12 39.81
N SER A 215 35.55 10.41 39.21
CA SER A 215 34.88 10.83 37.97
C SER A 215 33.57 11.60 38.14
N ILE A 216 33.00 11.63 39.35
CA ILE A 216 31.74 12.33 39.64
C ILE A 216 31.94 13.85 39.65
N SER A 217 31.04 14.57 38.99
CA SER A 217 30.97 16.04 39.10
C SER A 217 30.60 16.45 40.52
N SER A 218 31.52 17.09 41.23
CA SER A 218 31.34 17.56 42.61
C SER A 218 30.27 18.66 42.79
N LEU A 219 29.76 19.22 41.68
CA LEU A 219 28.73 20.26 41.66
C LEU A 219 27.32 19.71 41.45
N THR A 220 27.19 18.55 40.78
CA THR A 220 25.90 18.02 40.31
C THR A 220 25.63 16.58 40.74
N SER A 221 26.62 15.88 41.31
CA SER A 221 26.56 14.44 41.59
C SER A 221 26.19 13.60 40.36
N THR A 222 26.52 14.09 39.16
CA THR A 222 26.30 13.37 37.89
C THR A 222 27.60 12.85 37.29
N CYS A 223 27.46 11.78 36.51
CA CYS A 223 28.51 11.18 35.69
C CYS A 223 28.01 11.08 34.24
N SER A 224 28.86 11.40 33.27
CA SER A 224 28.55 11.13 31.87
C SER A 224 28.42 9.62 31.61
N VAL A 225 27.49 9.23 30.75
CA VAL A 225 27.39 7.88 30.17
C VAL A 225 27.62 7.96 28.67
N TYR A 226 28.35 6.98 28.13
CA TYR A 226 28.58 6.80 26.71
C TYR A 226 28.20 5.38 26.32
N VAL A 227 27.48 5.20 25.22
CA VAL A 227 27.11 3.88 24.68
C VAL A 227 27.49 3.77 23.22
N ASP A 228 28.32 2.77 22.92
CA ASP A 228 28.59 2.30 21.58
C ASP A 228 27.77 1.02 21.34
N TYR A 229 26.62 1.18 20.71
CA TYR A 229 25.73 0.07 20.36
C TYR A 229 26.36 -0.91 19.35
N TRP A 230 27.32 -0.48 18.53
CA TRP A 230 27.98 -1.36 17.55
C TRP A 230 28.92 -2.34 18.24
N ASN A 231 29.64 -1.87 19.25
CA ASN A 231 30.52 -2.70 20.08
C ASN A 231 29.84 -3.24 21.35
N SER A 232 28.52 -3.04 21.52
CA SER A 232 27.74 -3.45 22.70
C SER A 232 28.37 -3.00 24.04
N LEU A 233 28.89 -1.77 24.06
CA LEU A 233 29.80 -1.26 25.09
C LEU A 233 29.23 0.01 25.73
N CYS A 234 29.17 0.04 27.06
CA CYS A 234 28.64 1.16 27.85
C CYS A 234 29.65 1.54 28.94
N PHE A 235 29.96 2.84 29.04
CA PHE A 235 30.87 3.40 30.04
C PHE A 235 30.17 4.48 30.85
N SER A 236 30.34 4.45 32.17
CA SER A 236 30.02 5.60 33.02
C SER A 236 30.86 5.62 34.29
N GLY A 237 31.63 6.71 34.46
CA GLY A 237 32.62 6.82 35.53
C GLY A 237 33.62 5.65 35.54
N GLY A 238 33.73 4.97 36.67
CA GLY A 238 34.55 3.75 36.85
C GLY A 238 33.86 2.43 36.51
N ILE A 239 32.77 2.45 35.73
CA ILE A 239 32.07 1.25 35.29
C ILE A 239 32.21 1.10 33.77
N GLU A 240 32.58 -0.11 33.35
CA GLU A 240 32.67 -0.56 31.97
C GLU A 240 31.82 -1.83 31.82
N LEU A 241 30.82 -1.78 30.95
CA LEU A 241 29.86 -2.86 30.72
C LEU A 241 29.88 -3.25 29.24
N PHE A 242 30.04 -4.54 28.96
CA PHE A 242 30.18 -5.08 27.61
C PHE A 242 29.30 -6.32 27.41
N GLY A 243 28.65 -6.40 26.25
CA GLY A 243 27.86 -7.56 25.81
C GLY A 243 26.62 -7.81 26.68
N LEU A 244 25.77 -6.80 26.83
CA LEU A 244 24.46 -6.94 27.46
C LEU A 244 23.45 -7.56 26.48
N HIS A 245 22.73 -8.58 26.95
CA HIS A 245 21.69 -9.25 26.18
C HIS A 245 20.37 -9.29 26.97
N CYS A 246 19.29 -8.86 26.31
CA CYS A 246 17.94 -8.81 26.87
C CYS A 246 16.98 -9.69 26.07
N THR A 247 15.95 -10.23 26.72
CA THR A 247 14.89 -11.06 26.10
C THR A 247 13.50 -10.49 26.36
N ALA A 248 12.64 -10.51 25.34
CA ALA A 248 11.25 -10.04 25.45
C ALA A 248 10.34 -10.98 26.28
N THR A 249 9.30 -10.42 26.91
CA THR A 249 8.32 -11.18 27.74
C THR A 249 6.87 -10.71 27.53
N SER A 250 5.87 -11.53 27.89
CA SER A 250 4.45 -11.35 27.51
C SER A 250 3.44 -11.34 28.67
N LYS A 251 2.37 -10.54 28.54
CA LYS A 251 1.22 -10.39 29.48
C LYS A 251 0.15 -11.52 29.35
N LYS A 252 -0.80 -11.64 30.29
CA LYS A 252 -1.81 -12.74 30.41
C LYS A 252 -3.28 -12.27 30.45
N HIS A 253 -4.24 -13.09 29.98
CA HIS A 253 -5.48 -13.57 30.69
C HIS A 253 -6.41 -14.47 29.80
N LYS A 254 -7.56 -15.00 30.33
CA LYS A 254 -8.38 -16.20 29.86
C LYS A 254 -9.67 -15.91 29.01
N GLN A 255 -10.62 -16.86 28.75
CA GLN A 255 -11.26 -17.09 27.40
C GLN A 255 -12.64 -17.88 27.27
N GLN A 256 -13.51 -17.59 26.25
CA GLN A 256 -14.69 -18.32 25.58
C GLN A 256 -16.15 -17.88 25.89
N ASN A 257 -17.26 -18.01 25.09
CA ASN A 257 -17.62 -18.15 23.63
C ASN A 257 -19.15 -17.78 23.37
N THR A 258 -19.63 -17.65 22.10
CA THR A 258 -20.90 -17.05 21.53
C THR A 258 -21.85 -17.97 20.68
N ILE A 259 -22.98 -17.43 20.10
CA ILE A 259 -23.73 -17.88 18.86
C ILE A 259 -24.17 -16.63 17.96
N LEU A 260 -24.74 -16.78 16.74
CA LEU A 260 -24.55 -15.92 15.50
C LEU A 260 -25.76 -15.83 14.49
N GLU A 261 -25.92 -14.76 13.63
CA GLU A 261 -26.71 -14.70 12.32
C GLU A 261 -26.51 -13.40 11.43
N SER A 262 -27.12 -13.24 10.21
CA SER A 262 -26.67 -12.35 9.06
C SER A 262 -27.72 -11.69 8.09
N TYR A 263 -27.44 -10.58 7.33
CA TYR A 263 -28.39 -9.90 6.37
C TYR A 263 -27.86 -9.16 5.06
N LEU A 264 -28.79 -8.53 4.29
CA LEU A 264 -28.81 -8.13 2.83
C LEU A 264 -28.63 -6.60 2.52
N PHE A 265 -28.33 -6.20 1.26
CA PHE A 265 -28.04 -4.80 0.81
C PHE A 265 -29.12 -4.11 -0.07
N VAL A 266 -29.23 -2.77 -0.02
CA VAL A 266 -30.17 -1.91 -0.79
C VAL A 266 -29.49 -0.58 -1.24
N PRO A 267 -29.77 0.00 -2.44
CA PRO A 267 -29.13 1.24 -2.93
C PRO A 267 -29.59 2.54 -2.22
N PHE A 268 -28.75 3.57 -2.25
CA PHE A 268 -28.90 4.79 -1.44
C PHE A 268 -29.57 5.95 -2.19
N ASP A 269 -30.90 5.89 -2.34
CA ASP A 269 -31.74 7.02 -2.75
C ASP A 269 -32.84 7.26 -1.71
N ASN A 270 -32.51 7.94 -0.60
CA ASN A 270 -33.54 8.63 0.21
C ASN A 270 -32.98 9.68 1.17
N ILE A 271 -33.79 10.72 1.41
CA ILE A 271 -33.50 11.86 2.29
C ILE A 271 -33.93 11.53 3.74
N ASN A 272 -33.65 10.30 4.19
CA ASN A 272 -33.86 9.89 5.58
C ASN A 272 -32.52 9.91 6.29
N ILE A 273 -32.33 10.88 7.19
CA ILE A 273 -31.14 10.95 8.04
C ILE A 273 -31.27 9.80 9.05
N THR A 274 -30.57 8.71 8.78
CA THR A 274 -30.50 7.54 9.67
C THR A 274 -29.40 7.76 10.70
N ASP A 275 -29.74 7.49 11.95
CA ASP A 275 -28.81 7.50 13.08
C ASP A 275 -28.05 6.16 13.08
N GLU A 276 -26.72 6.19 13.01
CA GLU A 276 -25.88 4.98 12.89
C GLU A 276 -25.61 4.30 14.26
N LEU A 277 -26.21 4.80 15.34
CA LEU A 277 -26.08 4.24 16.69
C LEU A 277 -27.15 3.16 16.96
N GLU A 278 -26.78 1.89 16.78
CA GLU A 278 -27.69 0.75 16.93
C GLU A 278 -27.71 0.21 18.37
N ALA A 279 -28.88 -0.30 18.80
CA ALA A 279 -29.05 -1.03 20.07
C ALA A 279 -29.24 -2.52 19.81
N ASP A 280 -28.18 -3.30 20.00
CA ASP A 280 -28.11 -4.74 19.78
C ASP A 280 -27.00 -5.37 20.65
N ASP A 281 -26.89 -6.69 20.61
CA ASP A 281 -25.94 -7.47 21.41
C ASP A 281 -24.61 -7.80 20.66
N CYS A 282 -24.34 -7.17 19.51
CA CYS A 282 -23.30 -7.57 18.54
C CYS A 282 -21.83 -7.41 19.04
N ARG A 283 -21.61 -6.66 20.13
CA ARG A 283 -20.29 -6.54 20.80
C ARG A 283 -20.32 -7.05 22.24
N TRP A 284 -21.44 -6.86 22.93
CA TRP A 284 -21.74 -7.35 24.27
C TRP A 284 -23.25 -7.22 24.52
N PRO A 285 -23.85 -7.98 25.46
CA PRO A 285 -25.27 -7.88 25.77
C PRO A 285 -25.70 -6.46 26.17
N GLN A 286 -26.87 -6.02 25.72
CA GLN A 286 -27.43 -4.70 26.03
C GLN A 286 -27.56 -4.46 27.54
N GLY A 287 -27.20 -3.24 27.97
CA GLY A 287 -27.27 -2.84 29.38
C GLY A 287 -26.26 -3.54 30.31
N GLN A 288 -25.38 -4.40 29.78
CA GLN A 288 -24.38 -5.12 30.57
C GLN A 288 -23.52 -4.14 31.39
N TYR A 289 -23.37 -4.43 32.69
CA TYR A 289 -22.71 -3.56 33.67
C TYR A 289 -23.29 -2.13 33.80
N GLY A 290 -24.51 -1.88 33.35
CA GLY A 290 -25.13 -0.55 33.33
C GLY A 290 -24.63 0.34 32.19
N LEU A 291 -24.01 -0.24 31.15
CA LEU A 291 -23.60 0.50 29.96
C LEU A 291 -24.80 1.06 29.17
N PRO A 292 -24.65 2.19 28.46
CA PRO A 292 -25.63 2.64 27.48
C PRO A 292 -25.90 1.54 26.45
N THR A 293 -27.16 1.41 26.03
CA THR A 293 -27.60 0.36 25.08
C THR A 293 -27.16 0.60 23.64
N ARG A 294 -26.73 1.83 23.30
CA ARG A 294 -26.36 2.25 21.95
C ARG A 294 -24.84 2.41 21.80
N ASN A 295 -24.31 1.99 20.65
CA ASN A 295 -22.94 2.27 20.22
C ASN A 295 -22.86 2.26 18.67
N GLY A 296 -21.89 2.97 18.10
CA GLY A 296 -21.66 2.95 16.65
C GLY A 296 -20.76 1.77 16.29
N LYS A 297 -21.21 0.87 15.41
CA LYS A 297 -20.53 -0.40 15.10
C LYS A 297 -20.22 -0.52 13.62
N LEU A 298 -19.09 -1.13 13.29
CA LEU A 298 -18.86 -1.60 11.92
C LEU A 298 -19.69 -2.87 11.68
N LYS A 299 -20.38 -2.89 10.54
CA LYS A 299 -21.30 -3.95 10.11
C LYS A 299 -20.61 -5.31 10.00
N GLU A 300 -19.40 -5.33 9.45
CA GLU A 300 -18.58 -6.53 9.30
C GLU A 300 -17.15 -6.25 9.80
N VAL A 301 -16.61 -7.18 10.60
CA VAL A 301 -15.26 -7.10 11.21
C VAL A 301 -14.50 -8.43 11.13
N ASP A 302 -15.19 -9.47 10.70
CA ASP A 302 -14.72 -10.83 10.45
C ASP A 302 -14.35 -11.08 8.99
N ARG A 303 -14.52 -10.12 8.08
CA ARG A 303 -14.13 -10.23 6.67
C ARG A 303 -12.68 -9.78 6.41
N PHE A 304 -12.02 -10.41 5.44
CA PHE A 304 -10.68 -10.05 4.93
C PHE A 304 -10.27 -10.92 3.72
N ASP A 305 -9.74 -10.34 2.65
CA ASP A 305 -9.22 -11.07 1.47
C ASP A 305 -7.76 -11.54 1.67
N VAL A 306 -7.60 -12.59 2.47
CA VAL A 306 -6.31 -13.20 2.82
C VAL A 306 -5.49 -13.63 1.62
N ALA A 307 -6.15 -14.07 0.54
CA ALA A 307 -5.49 -14.50 -0.69
C ALA A 307 -4.86 -13.33 -1.46
N PHE A 308 -5.47 -12.14 -1.42
CA PHE A 308 -4.91 -10.93 -2.03
C PHE A 308 -3.61 -10.50 -1.36
N PHE A 309 -3.61 -10.42 -0.03
CA PHE A 309 -2.45 -10.01 0.77
C PHE A 309 -1.39 -11.12 0.90
N ASN A 310 -1.60 -12.29 0.26
CA ASN A 310 -0.69 -13.43 0.25
C ASN A 310 -0.32 -13.91 1.67
N LEU A 311 -1.31 -13.98 2.56
CA LEU A 311 -1.15 -14.39 3.95
C LEU A 311 -1.62 -15.84 4.14
N PRO A 312 -0.98 -16.65 5.02
CA PRO A 312 -1.49 -17.96 5.42
C PRO A 312 -2.79 -17.84 6.25
N SER A 313 -3.79 -18.69 5.98
CA SER A 313 -5.07 -18.66 6.71
C SER A 313 -4.92 -18.79 8.24
N LYS A 314 -3.97 -19.60 8.73
CA LYS A 314 -3.67 -19.71 10.17
C LYS A 314 -3.26 -18.36 10.78
N GLN A 315 -2.45 -17.58 10.06
CA GLN A 315 -1.99 -16.26 10.49
C GLN A 315 -3.18 -15.28 10.53
N ALA A 316 -4.06 -15.31 9.52
CA ALA A 316 -5.22 -14.42 9.44
C ALA A 316 -6.28 -14.64 10.55
N HIS A 317 -6.47 -15.88 11.04
CA HIS A 317 -7.30 -16.14 12.22
C HIS A 317 -6.73 -15.55 13.53
N ASN A 318 -5.44 -15.22 13.56
CA ASN A 318 -4.77 -14.58 14.69
C ASN A 318 -4.42 -13.11 14.43
N MET A 319 -4.79 -12.54 13.27
CA MET A 319 -4.62 -11.13 12.99
C MET A 319 -5.64 -10.28 13.76
N ASN A 320 -5.17 -9.16 14.30
CA ASN A 320 -6.02 -8.08 14.79
C ASN A 320 -7.01 -7.63 13.67
N PRO A 321 -8.34 -7.65 13.88
CA PRO A 321 -9.31 -7.18 12.91
C PRO A 321 -9.08 -5.73 12.45
N GLN A 322 -8.55 -4.85 13.32
CA GLN A 322 -8.18 -3.49 12.94
C GLN A 322 -7.13 -3.50 11.83
N LEU A 323 -6.12 -4.38 11.91
CA LEU A 323 -5.07 -4.49 10.89
C LEU A 323 -5.61 -5.09 9.58
N ARG A 324 -6.48 -6.11 9.66
CA ARG A 324 -7.13 -6.71 8.48
C ARG A 324 -7.88 -5.65 7.65
N LEU A 325 -8.78 -4.94 8.31
CA LEU A 325 -9.57 -3.87 7.68
C LEU A 325 -8.69 -2.69 7.25
N LEU A 326 -7.66 -2.33 8.04
CA LEU A 326 -6.75 -1.24 7.70
C LEU A 326 -5.97 -1.51 6.41
N LEU A 327 -5.56 -2.76 6.16
CA LEU A 327 -4.87 -3.14 4.92
C LEU A 327 -5.76 -2.93 3.69
N GLU A 328 -7.03 -3.34 3.77
CA GLU A 328 -8.03 -3.15 2.71
C GLU A 328 -8.32 -1.66 2.50
N VAL A 329 -8.74 -0.94 3.53
CA VAL A 329 -9.08 0.49 3.45
C VAL A 329 -7.88 1.35 3.01
N THR A 330 -6.64 0.97 3.37
CA THR A 330 -5.41 1.60 2.86
C THR A 330 -5.31 1.44 1.34
N TYR A 331 -5.46 0.21 0.83
CA TYR A 331 -5.43 -0.08 -0.60
C TYR A 331 -6.51 0.71 -1.36
N GLU A 332 -7.72 0.74 -0.82
CA GLU A 332 -8.85 1.51 -1.36
C GLU A 332 -8.58 3.01 -1.42
N SER A 333 -7.94 3.59 -0.40
CA SER A 333 -7.63 5.02 -0.37
C SER A 333 -6.61 5.43 -1.45
N ILE A 334 -5.63 4.56 -1.73
CA ILE A 334 -4.62 4.75 -2.79
C ILE A 334 -5.29 4.65 -4.17
N CYS A 335 -6.12 3.63 -4.39
CA CYS A 335 -6.92 3.50 -5.60
C CYS A 335 -7.87 4.69 -5.77
N ASN A 336 -8.47 5.21 -4.70
CA ASN A 336 -9.33 6.40 -4.74
C ASN A 336 -8.58 7.68 -5.12
N ALA A 337 -7.30 7.81 -4.75
CA ALA A 337 -6.43 8.87 -5.23
C ALA A 337 -6.09 8.77 -6.74
N GLY A 338 -6.47 7.67 -7.40
CA GLY A 338 -6.18 7.43 -8.83
C GLY A 338 -4.80 6.83 -9.08
N ILE A 339 -4.17 6.28 -8.03
CA ILE A 339 -2.81 5.76 -8.07
C ILE A 339 -2.89 4.24 -8.01
N ASN A 340 -2.27 3.57 -8.97
CA ASN A 340 -2.07 2.12 -8.90
C ASN A 340 -1.07 1.80 -7.77
N PRO A 341 -1.46 1.04 -6.73
CA PRO A 341 -0.60 0.79 -5.55
C PRO A 341 0.75 0.14 -5.87
N ILE A 342 0.89 -0.56 -6.99
CA ILE A 342 2.17 -1.16 -7.43
C ILE A 342 3.23 -0.06 -7.68
N LYS A 343 2.81 1.13 -8.14
CA LYS A 343 3.71 2.26 -8.43
C LYS A 343 4.27 2.93 -7.17
N LEU A 344 3.72 2.65 -5.99
CA LEU A 344 4.25 3.11 -4.70
C LEU A 344 5.32 2.18 -4.11
N LYS A 345 5.57 1.01 -4.73
CA LYS A 345 6.57 0.07 -4.21
C LYS A 345 7.97 0.65 -4.41
N GLY A 346 8.64 0.97 -3.28
CA GLY A 346 9.99 1.56 -3.28
C GLY A 346 10.02 3.08 -3.39
N THR A 347 8.87 3.77 -3.36
CA THR A 347 8.84 5.24 -3.24
C THR A 347 9.00 5.67 -1.78
N LYS A 348 9.38 6.94 -1.57
CA LYS A 348 9.35 7.57 -0.24
C LYS A 348 7.91 7.90 0.17
N THR A 349 7.16 6.86 0.54
CA THR A 349 5.77 6.96 1.02
C THR A 349 5.70 6.45 2.45
N ASP A 350 5.39 7.35 3.38
CA ASP A 350 5.32 7.04 4.81
C ASP A 350 3.88 6.69 5.23
N VAL A 351 3.74 6.05 6.40
CA VAL A 351 2.43 5.65 6.95
C VAL A 351 2.29 6.17 8.38
N PHE A 352 1.22 6.90 8.68
CA PHE A 352 0.93 7.47 9.99
C PHE A 352 -0.48 7.04 10.44
N ILE A 353 -0.58 6.19 11.46
CA ILE A 353 -1.85 5.63 11.94
C ILE A 353 -2.16 6.12 13.34
N GLY A 354 -3.28 6.82 13.52
CA GLY A 354 -3.84 7.10 14.84
C GLY A 354 -4.53 5.86 15.41
N ALA A 355 -3.99 5.30 16.50
CA ALA A 355 -4.54 4.11 17.15
C ALA A 355 -4.39 4.21 18.66
N ASN A 356 -5.30 3.59 19.38
CA ASN A 356 -5.16 3.27 20.80
C ASN A 356 -4.83 1.78 20.97
N GLY A 357 -4.56 1.35 22.20
CA GLY A 357 -4.29 -0.07 22.52
C GLY A 357 -5.42 -1.00 22.04
N SER A 358 -5.07 -2.07 21.33
CA SER A 358 -6.06 -2.95 20.68
C SER A 358 -6.69 -3.96 21.64
N ASP A 359 -8.02 -3.94 21.76
CA ASP A 359 -8.79 -4.98 22.45
C ASP A 359 -8.49 -6.39 21.91
N ALA A 360 -8.34 -6.52 20.58
CA ALA A 360 -8.15 -7.79 19.89
C ALA A 360 -6.76 -8.41 20.11
N GLN A 361 -5.73 -7.58 20.27
CA GLN A 361 -4.38 -8.05 20.52
C GLN A 361 -4.31 -8.89 21.81
N ASN A 362 -5.05 -8.50 22.85
CA ASN A 362 -5.14 -9.26 24.11
C ASN A 362 -5.70 -10.68 23.93
N VAL A 363 -6.52 -10.91 22.90
CA VAL A 363 -7.18 -12.20 22.63
C VAL A 363 -6.35 -13.07 21.68
N PHE A 364 -5.66 -12.48 20.71
CA PHE A 364 -4.91 -13.23 19.68
C PHE A 364 -3.42 -13.44 20.00
N SER A 365 -2.86 -12.79 21.03
CA SER A 365 -1.44 -12.94 21.44
C SER A 365 -1.08 -14.31 22.07
N SER A 366 -1.87 -15.36 21.83
CA SER A 366 -1.70 -16.68 22.45
C SER A 366 -0.99 -17.74 21.57
N ASP A 367 -0.59 -17.39 20.34
CA ASP A 367 0.22 -18.25 19.44
C ASP A 367 1.52 -17.49 19.03
N PRO A 368 2.71 -17.86 19.54
CA PRO A 368 3.93 -17.04 19.39
C PRO A 368 4.58 -16.99 18.01
N GLN A 369 4.09 -17.74 17.01
CA GLN A 369 4.93 -18.17 15.88
C GLN A 369 4.89 -17.34 14.59
N THR A 370 4.04 -16.32 14.46
CA THR A 370 3.85 -15.66 13.15
C THR A 370 3.56 -14.16 13.26
N PHE A 371 4.58 -13.30 13.10
CA PHE A 371 4.54 -12.04 12.33
C PHE A 371 5.92 -11.37 12.32
N GLU A 372 6.55 -11.27 11.14
CA GLU A 372 7.56 -10.24 10.86
C GLU A 372 6.84 -9.13 10.10
N ASP A 373 6.71 -7.94 10.70
CA ASP A 373 6.04 -6.82 10.02
C ASP A 373 6.92 -6.23 8.92
N TYR A 374 6.32 -6.08 7.73
CA TYR A 374 6.91 -5.40 6.59
C TYR A 374 7.00 -3.90 6.91
N ARG A 375 8.21 -3.33 6.99
CA ARG A 375 8.43 -1.92 7.40
C ARG A 375 8.79 -0.99 6.22
N PRO A 376 7.82 -0.32 5.57
CA PRO A 376 8.02 1.10 5.21
C PRO A 376 8.10 1.93 6.51
N SER A 377 8.40 3.23 6.43
CA SER A 377 8.39 4.11 7.61
C SER A 377 6.95 4.23 8.15
N SER A 378 6.63 3.41 9.15
CA SER A 378 5.31 3.32 9.76
C SER A 378 5.34 3.84 11.20
N TYR A 379 4.49 4.84 11.46
CA TYR A 379 4.34 5.50 12.73
C TYR A 379 2.93 5.24 13.27
N THR A 380 2.83 4.69 14.47
CA THR A 380 1.58 4.65 15.22
C THR A 380 1.58 5.79 16.24
N VAL A 381 0.49 6.55 16.26
CA VAL A 381 0.31 7.72 17.13
C VAL A 381 -0.82 7.42 18.09
N ASP A 382 -0.58 7.54 19.40
CA ASP A 382 -1.61 7.53 20.44
C ASP A 382 -1.55 8.83 21.25
N THR A 383 -2.53 9.69 21.03
CA THR A 383 -2.88 10.83 21.89
C THR A 383 -4.37 10.79 22.22
N ALA A 384 -4.86 9.58 22.53
CA ALA A 384 -6.27 9.28 22.71
C ALA A 384 -7.10 9.79 21.52
N CYS A 385 -8.13 10.61 21.76
CA CYS A 385 -9.10 11.00 20.74
C CYS A 385 -8.51 11.85 19.59
N SER A 386 -7.37 12.51 19.77
CA SER A 386 -6.75 13.34 18.73
C SER A 386 -5.76 12.59 17.81
N SER A 387 -5.48 11.32 18.10
CA SER A 387 -4.43 10.50 17.47
C SER A 387 -4.37 10.60 15.94
N SER A 388 -5.48 10.38 15.23
CA SER A 388 -5.46 10.38 13.76
C SER A 388 -5.33 11.78 13.14
N LEU A 389 -5.66 12.84 13.87
CA LEU A 389 -5.42 14.22 13.42
C LEU A 389 -3.97 14.65 13.72
N LEU A 390 -3.39 14.15 14.82
CA LEU A 390 -1.95 14.30 15.07
C LEU A 390 -1.12 13.51 14.04
N ALA A 391 -1.58 12.33 13.62
CA ALA A 391 -0.99 11.58 12.51
C ALA A 391 -0.99 12.39 11.19
N LEU A 392 -2.06 13.16 10.94
CA LEU A 392 -2.12 14.10 9.80
C LEU A 392 -1.10 15.24 9.93
N ASP A 393 -0.91 15.79 11.13
CA ASP A 393 0.10 16.82 11.41
C ASP A 393 1.53 16.30 11.14
N CYS A 394 1.85 15.12 11.68
CA CYS A 394 3.12 14.45 11.47
C CYS A 394 3.39 14.23 9.97
N ALA A 395 2.40 13.74 9.23
CA ALA A 395 2.50 13.51 7.79
C ALA A 395 2.66 14.82 6.99
N LEU A 396 1.98 15.90 7.38
CA LEU A 396 2.14 17.22 6.77
C LEU A 396 3.58 17.76 6.99
N ASN A 397 4.13 17.57 8.18
CA ASN A 397 5.50 17.99 8.51
C ASN A 397 6.54 17.15 7.74
N ALA A 398 6.33 15.84 7.62
CA ALA A 398 7.18 14.96 6.81
C ALA A 398 7.19 15.34 5.30
N LEU A 399 6.02 15.68 4.75
CA LEU A 399 5.89 16.18 3.36
C LEU A 399 6.54 17.56 3.14
N ARG A 400 6.48 18.45 4.15
CA ARG A 400 7.09 19.79 4.11
C ARG A 400 8.60 19.77 4.22
N ASN A 401 9.14 18.79 4.96
CA ASN A 401 10.58 18.62 5.16
C ASN A 401 11.22 17.69 4.11
N ASP A 402 10.51 17.38 3.02
CA ASP A 402 10.95 16.45 1.94
C ASP A 402 11.41 15.05 2.42
N SER A 403 10.96 14.65 3.61
CA SER A 403 11.23 13.32 4.18
C SER A 403 10.48 12.24 3.38
N CYS A 404 9.24 12.55 2.98
CA CYS A 404 8.42 11.75 2.08
C CYS A 404 7.82 12.58 0.94
N HIS A 405 7.34 11.91 -0.12
CA HIS A 405 6.67 12.54 -1.27
C HIS A 405 5.15 12.35 -1.23
N ALA A 406 4.71 11.27 -0.58
CA ALA A 406 3.32 10.97 -0.26
C ALA A 406 3.26 10.35 1.15
N ALA A 407 2.09 10.33 1.76
CA ALA A 407 1.85 9.62 3.01
C ALA A 407 0.43 9.04 3.07
N ILE A 408 0.30 7.92 3.76
CA ILE A 408 -0.99 7.33 4.15
C ILE A 408 -1.25 7.78 5.58
N VAL A 409 -2.39 8.45 5.82
CA VAL A 409 -2.82 8.86 7.16
C VAL A 409 -4.07 8.06 7.52
N GLY A 410 -4.02 7.33 8.63
CA GLY A 410 -5.10 6.45 9.07
C GLY A 410 -5.58 6.70 10.49
N GLY A 411 -6.72 6.12 10.82
CA GLY A 411 -7.26 6.06 12.17
C GLY A 411 -8.04 4.77 12.38
N VAL A 412 -7.81 4.10 13.51
CA VAL A 412 -8.45 2.81 13.82
C VAL A 412 -9.01 2.76 15.24
N ASN A 413 -10.28 2.37 15.37
CA ASN A 413 -10.93 2.08 16.65
C ASN A 413 -11.94 0.93 16.45
N LEU A 414 -11.87 -0.11 17.28
CA LEU A 414 -12.88 -1.17 17.37
C LEU A 414 -13.22 -1.40 18.86
N CYS A 415 -14.47 -1.69 19.18
CA CYS A 415 -15.00 -1.75 20.53
C CYS A 415 -15.40 -3.19 20.87
N PHE A 416 -14.42 -4.06 21.11
CA PHE A 416 -14.70 -5.46 21.50
C PHE A 416 -14.80 -5.65 23.02
N ARG A 417 -14.09 -4.85 23.81
CA ARG A 417 -14.00 -5.01 25.26
C ARG A 417 -14.96 -4.06 26.00
N SER A 418 -16.05 -4.62 26.51
CA SER A 418 -17.04 -3.88 27.30
C SER A 418 -16.47 -3.20 28.55
N GLN A 419 -15.43 -3.78 29.18
CA GLN A 419 -14.79 -3.21 30.37
C GLN A 419 -14.16 -1.83 30.10
N THR A 420 -13.68 -1.58 28.87
CA THR A 420 -13.18 -0.25 28.44
C THR A 420 -14.31 0.78 28.45
N SER A 421 -15.50 0.39 27.97
CA SER A 421 -16.71 1.22 28.06
C SER A 421 -17.13 1.47 29.52
N VAL A 422 -16.97 0.48 30.42
CA VAL A 422 -17.27 0.63 31.86
C VAL A 422 -16.31 1.62 32.54
N GLN A 423 -15.05 1.69 32.10
CA GLN A 423 -14.10 2.70 32.59
C GLN A 423 -14.55 4.11 32.18
N PHE A 424 -14.92 4.33 30.91
CA PHE A 424 -15.43 5.63 30.46
C PHE A 424 -16.77 6.02 31.12
N LEU A 425 -17.65 5.05 31.42
CA LEU A 425 -18.86 5.29 32.20
C LEU A 425 -18.53 5.77 33.63
N LYS A 426 -17.56 5.14 34.30
CA LYS A 426 -17.08 5.53 35.64
C LYS A 426 -16.37 6.88 35.66
N LEU A 427 -15.80 7.31 34.53
CA LEU A 427 -15.23 8.65 34.34
C LEU A 427 -16.31 9.70 33.98
N HIS A 428 -17.60 9.33 33.95
CA HIS A 428 -18.71 10.18 33.53
C HIS A 428 -18.55 10.80 32.14
N MET A 429 -17.85 10.10 31.23
CA MET A 429 -17.60 10.55 29.86
C MET A 429 -18.67 10.08 28.86
N LEU A 430 -19.39 8.99 29.18
CA LEU A 430 -20.41 8.41 28.30
C LEU A 430 -21.80 9.03 28.55
N SER A 431 -22.56 9.26 27.48
CA SER A 431 -23.96 9.70 27.58
C SER A 431 -24.85 8.56 28.08
N ASN A 432 -25.70 8.85 29.07
CA ASN A 432 -26.62 7.87 29.65
C ASN A 432 -27.65 7.33 28.64
N ASP A 433 -28.05 8.15 27.67
CA ASP A 433 -29.02 7.80 26.63
C ASP A 433 -28.38 7.21 25.36
N GLY A 434 -27.07 6.96 25.38
CA GLY A 434 -26.35 6.45 24.22
C GLY A 434 -26.42 7.36 22.99
N THR A 435 -26.48 8.69 23.16
CA THR A 435 -26.54 9.65 22.04
C THR A 435 -25.50 10.77 22.18
N CYS A 436 -24.75 11.10 21.11
CA CYS A 436 -23.82 12.24 21.08
C CYS A 436 -24.58 13.54 20.77
N ARG A 437 -25.08 14.22 21.80
CA ARG A 437 -25.87 15.45 21.66
C ARG A 437 -24.99 16.70 21.54
N ALA A 438 -24.20 16.77 20.47
CA ALA A 438 -23.29 17.89 20.21
C ALA A 438 -24.03 19.24 20.29
N PHE A 439 -23.51 20.14 21.12
CA PHE A 439 -23.98 21.53 21.31
C PHE A 439 -25.41 21.71 21.88
N ASP A 440 -26.17 20.64 22.12
CA ASP A 440 -27.53 20.70 22.69
C ASP A 440 -27.50 20.89 24.21
N SER A 441 -28.54 21.54 24.76
CA SER A 441 -28.66 21.77 26.21
C SER A 441 -28.73 20.49 27.05
N ASN A 442 -29.07 19.34 26.44
CA ASN A 442 -29.16 18.03 27.08
C ASN A 442 -27.91 17.15 26.85
N GLY A 443 -26.79 17.73 26.39
CA GLY A 443 -25.52 17.02 26.29
C GLY A 443 -25.00 16.53 27.64
N THR A 444 -24.81 15.21 27.78
CA THR A 444 -24.28 14.59 29.03
C THR A 444 -22.94 13.87 28.86
N GLY A 445 -22.49 13.62 27.63
CA GLY A 445 -21.31 12.83 27.31
C GLY A 445 -21.35 12.34 25.86
N TYR A 446 -20.41 11.47 25.49
CA TYR A 446 -20.31 10.89 24.15
C TYR A 446 -20.73 9.41 24.13
N VAL A 447 -20.74 8.83 22.93
CA VAL A 447 -21.05 7.41 22.67
C VAL A 447 -19.84 6.82 21.98
N ARG A 448 -19.33 5.68 22.43
CA ARG A 448 -18.20 5.05 21.74
C ARG A 448 -18.65 4.53 20.37
N SER A 449 -17.80 4.70 19.37
CA SER A 449 -18.02 4.08 18.07
C SER A 449 -16.76 3.49 17.44
N GLU A 450 -16.98 2.70 16.41
CA GLU A 450 -15.96 2.01 15.65
C GLU A 450 -15.69 2.71 14.32
N THR A 451 -14.43 2.73 13.88
CA THR A 451 -14.03 3.28 12.58
C THR A 451 -12.69 2.72 12.17
N ILE A 452 -12.57 2.33 10.90
CA ILE A 452 -11.29 2.12 10.21
C ILE A 452 -11.33 3.03 8.99
N ALA A 453 -10.47 4.04 8.94
CA ALA A 453 -10.45 5.02 7.85
C ALA A 453 -9.01 5.40 7.50
N THR A 454 -8.73 5.58 6.21
CA THR A 454 -7.44 6.09 5.73
C THR A 454 -7.61 7.10 4.60
N ILE A 455 -6.64 8.01 4.51
CA ILE A 455 -6.60 9.10 3.55
C ILE A 455 -5.20 9.15 2.97
N PHE A 456 -5.11 9.19 1.64
CA PHE A 456 -3.86 9.37 0.92
C PHE A 456 -3.57 10.86 0.74
N ILE A 457 -2.42 11.33 1.22
CA ILE A 457 -1.96 12.71 1.04
C ILE A 457 -0.64 12.74 0.25
N GLN A 458 -0.46 13.79 -0.56
CA GLN A 458 0.71 13.97 -1.42
C GLN A 458 0.86 15.44 -1.82
N LYS A 459 1.98 15.77 -2.47
CA LYS A 459 2.18 17.10 -3.06
C LYS A 459 1.19 17.35 -4.19
N ARG A 460 0.68 18.58 -4.30
CA ARG A 460 -0.38 18.96 -5.25
C ARG A 460 -0.04 18.67 -6.72
N GLN A 461 1.24 18.78 -7.10
CA GLN A 461 1.73 18.55 -8.46
C GLN A 461 1.58 17.09 -8.92
N ASP A 462 1.59 16.14 -7.99
CA ASP A 462 1.55 14.69 -8.25
C ASP A 462 0.11 14.14 -8.18
N ALA A 463 -0.84 14.97 -7.75
CA ALA A 463 -2.21 14.56 -7.44
C ALA A 463 -3.11 14.47 -8.69
N LYS A 464 -3.47 13.23 -9.07
CA LYS A 464 -4.54 12.96 -10.05
C LYS A 464 -5.94 13.32 -9.54
N ARG A 465 -6.17 13.22 -8.23
CA ARG A 465 -7.41 13.63 -7.56
C ARG A 465 -7.10 14.53 -6.38
N LEU A 466 -7.83 15.62 -6.24
CA LEU A 466 -7.66 16.60 -5.16
C LEU A 466 -9.03 16.98 -4.59
N TYR A 467 -9.30 16.63 -3.33
CA TYR A 467 -10.51 17.07 -2.62
C TYR A 467 -10.28 18.42 -1.91
N ALA A 468 -9.19 18.52 -1.15
CA ALA A 468 -8.81 19.71 -0.42
C ALA A 468 -7.28 19.84 -0.34
N THR A 469 -6.81 21.07 -0.12
CA THR A 469 -5.41 21.36 0.23
C THR A 469 -5.33 21.62 1.73
N LEU A 470 -4.50 20.86 2.46
CA LEU A 470 -4.22 21.10 3.87
C LEU A 470 -3.25 22.29 3.99
N LEU A 471 -3.77 23.46 4.37
CA LEU A 471 -2.98 24.70 4.46
C LEU A 471 -2.14 24.73 5.73
N HIS A 472 -2.72 24.28 6.84
CA HIS A 472 -2.04 24.26 8.13
C HIS A 472 -2.58 23.14 9.00
N SER A 473 -1.72 22.60 9.84
CA SER A 473 -2.06 21.80 11.00
C SER A 473 -1.15 22.26 12.13
N LYS A 474 -1.68 22.33 13.34
CA LYS A 474 -0.96 22.68 14.56
C LYS A 474 -1.48 21.85 15.73
N THR A 475 -0.56 21.60 16.65
CA THR A 475 -0.73 20.76 17.81
C THR A 475 -0.33 21.56 19.05
N ASN A 476 -1.06 21.40 20.16
CA ASN A 476 -0.65 21.93 21.45
C ASN A 476 -1.07 20.99 22.59
N ALA A 477 -0.67 21.33 23.81
CA ALA A 477 -1.18 20.72 25.02
C ALA A 477 -1.77 21.80 25.94
N ASP A 478 -2.80 21.41 26.71
CA ASP A 478 -3.42 22.28 27.69
C ASP A 478 -2.39 22.86 28.67
N GLY A 479 -2.46 24.18 28.89
CA GLY A 479 -1.52 24.94 29.72
C GLY A 479 -0.43 25.72 28.96
N TRP A 480 -0.32 25.59 27.63
CA TRP A 480 0.65 26.35 26.81
C TRP A 480 -0.01 27.31 25.80
N LYS A 481 0.60 28.50 25.60
CA LYS A 481 0.32 29.52 24.55
C LYS A 481 1.65 30.20 24.17
N LYS A 482 1.93 30.73 22.97
CA LYS A 482 1.20 30.91 21.69
C LYS A 482 2.11 30.51 20.51
N ASP A 483 1.52 30.24 19.35
CA ASP A 483 2.09 30.52 18.02
C ASP A 483 1.05 31.37 17.24
N GLU A 484 1.47 32.31 16.39
CA GLU A 484 0.55 33.10 15.54
C GLU A 484 0.57 32.61 14.09
N ILE A 485 -0.62 32.45 13.50
CA ILE A 485 -0.80 32.03 12.10
C ILE A 485 -1.31 33.24 11.31
N HIS A 486 -0.63 33.58 10.20
CA HIS A 486 -1.02 34.69 9.31
C HIS A 486 -2.15 34.29 8.33
N LEU A 487 -3.32 33.95 8.86
CA LEU A 487 -4.56 33.75 8.11
C LEU A 487 -5.69 34.58 8.72
N ASP A 488 -6.53 35.20 7.90
CA ASP A 488 -7.72 35.92 8.40
C ASP A 488 -8.78 34.90 8.89
N PRO A 489 -9.15 34.90 10.19
CA PRO A 489 -10.16 33.99 10.73
C PRO A 489 -11.54 34.13 10.04
N ASN A 490 -11.85 35.30 9.48
CA ASN A 490 -13.13 35.53 8.81
C ASN A 490 -13.29 34.72 7.51
N HIS A 491 -12.19 34.25 6.91
CA HIS A 491 -12.22 33.35 5.74
C HIS A 491 -12.58 31.91 6.08
N VAL A 492 -12.63 31.50 7.36
CA VAL A 492 -13.17 30.19 7.74
C VAL A 492 -14.69 30.24 7.64
N GLY A 493 -15.28 29.45 6.75
CA GLY A 493 -16.74 29.39 6.53
C GLY A 493 -17.44 28.31 7.34
N TYR A 494 -16.69 27.29 7.76
CA TYR A 494 -17.20 26.06 8.36
C TYR A 494 -16.17 25.48 9.34
N VAL A 495 -16.64 25.00 10.50
CA VAL A 495 -15.81 24.27 11.48
C VAL A 495 -16.45 22.93 11.80
N GLU A 496 -15.71 21.86 11.52
CA GLU A 496 -15.96 20.51 12.01
C GLU A 496 -15.34 20.40 13.41
N ALA A 497 -16.19 20.49 14.44
CA ALA A 497 -15.76 20.58 15.82
C ALA A 497 -15.38 19.21 16.42
N HIS A 498 -14.71 19.24 17.57
CA HIS A 498 -14.58 18.04 18.38
C HIS A 498 -15.94 17.64 18.95
N GLY A 499 -16.75 18.58 19.47
CA GLY A 499 -18.22 18.47 19.58
C GLY A 499 -18.73 17.13 20.08
N THR A 500 -18.34 16.77 21.31
CA THR A 500 -18.64 15.46 21.93
C THR A 500 -20.05 15.34 22.50
N GLY A 501 -20.78 16.44 22.70
CA GLY A 501 -21.99 16.48 23.51
C GLY A 501 -21.69 16.46 25.02
N ALA A 502 -20.47 16.82 25.41
CA ALA A 502 -20.01 16.80 26.80
C ALA A 502 -20.24 18.15 27.47
N ARG A 503 -20.99 18.16 28.58
CA ARG A 503 -21.50 19.38 29.23
C ARG A 503 -20.44 20.44 29.55
N ALA A 504 -19.21 20.03 29.89
CA ALA A 504 -18.12 20.95 30.22
C ALA A 504 -17.29 21.38 28.98
N ASN A 505 -17.08 20.47 28.03
CA ASN A 505 -16.10 20.67 26.96
C ASN A 505 -16.72 21.37 25.74
N ASP A 506 -17.96 21.03 25.37
CA ASP A 506 -18.65 21.66 24.24
C ASP A 506 -18.72 23.20 24.41
N PRO A 507 -19.03 23.77 25.60
CA PRO A 507 -18.92 25.21 25.82
C PRO A 507 -17.52 25.80 25.70
N GLN A 508 -16.49 25.13 26.23
CA GLN A 508 -15.11 25.63 26.14
C GLN A 508 -14.64 25.70 24.68
N GLU A 509 -14.94 24.67 23.88
CA GLU A 509 -14.62 24.65 22.45
C GLU A 509 -15.39 25.74 21.70
N MET A 510 -16.71 25.79 21.82
CA MET A 510 -17.55 26.72 21.05
C MET A 510 -17.28 28.18 21.42
N ASN A 511 -17.01 28.49 22.68
CA ASN A 511 -16.67 29.85 23.11
C ASN A 511 -15.30 30.28 22.54
N SER A 512 -14.31 29.37 22.51
CA SER A 512 -13.01 29.62 21.87
C SER A 512 -13.12 29.85 20.36
N ILE A 513 -13.93 29.03 19.67
CA ILE A 513 -14.27 29.21 18.24
C ILE A 513 -14.94 30.57 18.01
N THR A 514 -15.87 30.96 18.88
CA THR A 514 -16.58 32.25 18.77
C THR A 514 -15.64 33.44 18.95
N GLU A 515 -14.71 33.38 19.90
CA GLU A 515 -13.72 34.43 20.14
C GLU A 515 -12.79 34.63 18.92
N VAL A 516 -12.26 33.52 18.39
CA VAL A 516 -11.30 33.55 17.27
C VAL A 516 -11.97 33.89 15.95
N PHE A 517 -13.00 33.14 15.56
CA PHE A 517 -13.54 33.18 14.20
C PHE A 517 -14.71 34.15 14.02
N CYS A 518 -15.44 34.50 15.09
CA CYS A 518 -16.67 35.31 15.00
C CYS A 518 -16.51 36.78 15.43
N SER A 519 -15.30 37.25 15.68
CA SER A 519 -15.02 38.62 16.17
C SER A 519 -15.35 39.74 15.16
N LYS A 520 -15.36 39.46 13.85
CA LYS A 520 -15.59 40.48 12.78
C LYS A 520 -16.49 39.98 11.63
N ARG A 521 -17.36 39.00 11.86
CA ARG A 521 -18.19 38.38 10.80
C ARG A 521 -19.49 39.14 10.54
N HIS A 522 -19.96 39.09 9.29
CA HIS A 522 -21.30 39.51 8.88
C HIS A 522 -22.30 38.35 8.68
N GLN A 523 -21.81 37.10 8.67
CA GLN A 523 -22.61 35.89 8.48
C GLN A 523 -22.23 34.87 9.55
N PRO A 524 -23.18 34.06 10.06
CA PRO A 524 -22.90 33.05 11.08
C PRO A 524 -21.82 32.08 10.60
N LEU A 525 -20.99 31.64 11.54
CA LEU A 525 -20.07 30.53 11.28
C LEU A 525 -20.86 29.22 11.34
N LEU A 526 -20.77 28.41 10.28
CA LEU A 526 -21.36 27.08 10.28
C LEU A 526 -20.52 26.15 11.15
N ILE A 527 -21.17 25.43 12.06
CA ILE A 527 -20.55 24.47 12.97
C ILE A 527 -21.30 23.14 12.94
N ASP A 528 -20.57 22.06 13.21
CA ASP A 528 -21.04 20.69 13.01
C ASP A 528 -20.14 19.71 13.78
N SER A 529 -20.65 18.51 14.07
CA SER A 529 -19.87 17.39 14.59
C SER A 529 -20.41 16.08 14.02
N THR A 530 -19.57 15.42 13.21
CA THR A 530 -19.79 14.06 12.69
C THR A 530 -20.09 13.05 13.82
N LYS A 531 -19.65 13.33 15.05
CA LYS A 531 -19.91 12.45 16.20
C LYS A 531 -21.39 12.40 16.57
N SER A 532 -22.17 13.42 16.21
CA SER A 532 -23.64 13.38 16.36
C SER A 532 -24.29 12.31 15.47
N ASN A 533 -23.69 11.99 14.31
CA ASN A 533 -24.24 11.03 13.35
C ASN A 533 -23.83 9.58 13.64
N MET A 534 -22.56 9.36 14.02
CA MET A 534 -21.95 8.03 14.10
C MET A 534 -21.36 7.67 15.47
N GLY A 535 -21.54 8.52 16.49
CA GLY A 535 -20.82 8.43 17.75
C GLY A 535 -19.36 8.91 17.66
N HIS A 536 -18.62 8.78 18.75
CA HIS A 536 -17.22 9.18 18.84
C HIS A 536 -16.28 7.98 18.63
N PRO A 537 -15.54 7.91 17.51
CA PRO A 537 -14.63 6.79 17.24
C PRO A 537 -13.21 7.01 17.78
N GLU A 538 -13.13 7.65 18.96
CA GLU A 538 -11.93 7.81 19.78
C GLU A 538 -10.69 8.20 18.95
N PRO A 539 -9.60 7.41 18.79
CA PRO A 539 -8.39 7.86 18.07
C PRO A 539 -8.61 8.07 16.57
N ALA A 540 -9.64 7.47 15.97
CA ALA A 540 -10.01 7.64 14.57
C ALA A 540 -10.86 8.89 14.31
N SER A 541 -11.22 9.66 15.35
CA SER A 541 -12.17 10.76 15.23
C SER A 541 -11.74 11.88 14.29
N GLY A 542 -10.44 12.12 14.15
CA GLY A 542 -9.91 13.12 13.21
C GLY A 542 -10.09 12.72 11.74
N VAL A 543 -9.81 11.46 11.39
CA VAL A 543 -9.99 10.97 10.01
C VAL A 543 -11.45 10.70 9.68
N ALA A 544 -12.29 10.32 10.65
CA ALA A 544 -13.74 10.19 10.46
C ALA A 544 -14.38 11.55 10.09
N ALA A 545 -14.08 12.58 10.88
CA ALA A 545 -14.50 13.96 10.63
C ALA A 545 -13.95 14.50 9.29
N LEU A 546 -12.68 14.19 8.95
CA LEU A 546 -12.13 14.55 7.65
C LEU A 546 -12.80 13.80 6.49
N ALA A 547 -13.12 12.52 6.64
CA ALA A 547 -13.83 11.74 5.61
C ALA A 547 -15.23 12.32 5.33
N LYS A 548 -15.99 12.68 6.38
CA LYS A 548 -17.26 13.41 6.27
C LYS A 548 -17.08 14.74 5.53
N LEU A 549 -16.00 15.48 5.80
CA LEU A 549 -15.68 16.71 5.08
C LEU A 549 -15.38 16.45 3.59
N LEU A 550 -14.68 15.38 3.23
CA LEU A 550 -14.43 15.02 1.83
C LEU A 550 -15.72 14.64 1.09
N VAL A 551 -16.65 13.94 1.75
CA VAL A 551 -17.99 13.66 1.21
C VAL A 551 -18.79 14.95 1.01
N ALA A 552 -18.75 15.86 1.98
CA ALA A 552 -19.42 17.16 1.89
C ALA A 552 -18.86 18.02 0.74
N LEU A 553 -17.54 17.98 0.53
CA LEU A 553 -16.83 18.63 -0.57
C LEU A 553 -17.23 18.06 -1.94
N GLN A 554 -17.21 16.74 -2.11
CA GLN A 554 -17.63 16.08 -3.35
C GLN A 554 -19.09 16.42 -3.69
N ASN A 555 -19.99 16.40 -2.70
CA ASN A 555 -21.41 16.67 -2.87
C ASN A 555 -21.79 18.17 -2.89
N GLY A 556 -20.87 19.07 -2.52
CA GLY A 556 -21.10 20.51 -2.38
C GLY A 556 -22.05 20.90 -1.24
N HIS A 557 -22.35 19.97 -0.33
CA HIS A 557 -23.32 20.13 0.75
C HIS A 557 -22.84 19.44 2.02
N ILE A 558 -22.96 20.12 3.15
CA ILE A 558 -22.75 19.58 4.48
C ILE A 558 -24.02 18.78 4.85
N PRO A 559 -23.90 17.51 5.28
CA PRO A 559 -25.03 16.75 5.84
C PRO A 559 -25.47 17.34 7.20
N ALA A 560 -26.64 16.94 7.69
CA ALA A 560 -27.17 17.47 8.95
C ALA A 560 -26.51 16.82 10.18
N ASN A 561 -26.07 17.66 11.13
CA ASN A 561 -25.77 17.31 12.51
C ASN A 561 -27.07 16.82 13.20
N LEU A 562 -27.00 15.69 13.89
CA LEU A 562 -28.16 15.09 14.57
C LEU A 562 -28.33 15.59 16.02
N HIS A 563 -29.50 15.28 16.60
CA HIS A 563 -29.83 15.42 18.03
C HIS A 563 -29.77 16.84 18.64
N TYR A 564 -29.57 17.87 17.82
CA TYR A 564 -29.62 19.27 18.23
C TYR A 564 -31.05 19.82 18.16
N ASN A 565 -31.66 20.02 19.33
CA ASN A 565 -33.05 20.49 19.48
C ASN A 565 -33.12 21.88 20.15
N SER A 566 -32.17 22.16 21.04
CA SER A 566 -32.18 23.31 21.94
C SER A 566 -30.75 23.79 22.21
N PRO A 567 -30.40 25.07 21.95
CA PRO A 567 -29.04 25.56 22.14
C PRO A 567 -28.62 25.45 23.62
N ASN A 568 -27.42 24.93 23.86
CA ASN A 568 -26.82 25.00 25.19
C ASN A 568 -26.57 26.48 25.58
N ARG A 569 -27.15 26.91 26.71
CA ARG A 569 -27.08 28.30 27.20
C ARG A 569 -25.70 28.73 27.69
N ASP A 570 -24.83 27.77 28.00
CA ASP A 570 -23.43 28.02 28.36
C ASP A 570 -22.57 28.39 27.12
N ILE A 571 -23.21 28.45 25.94
CA ILE A 571 -22.62 28.78 24.64
C ILE A 571 -23.32 30.03 24.04
N PRO A 572 -22.97 31.26 24.47
CA PRO A 572 -23.64 32.47 24.01
C PRO A 572 -23.67 32.63 22.49
N GLY A 573 -22.62 32.18 21.78
CA GLY A 573 -22.55 32.22 20.31
C GLY A 573 -23.66 31.45 19.58
N LEU A 574 -24.26 30.42 20.22
CA LEU A 574 -25.46 29.74 19.71
C LEU A 574 -26.73 30.54 19.97
N CYS A 575 -26.82 31.19 21.14
CA CYS A 575 -27.99 31.95 21.56
C CYS A 575 -28.13 33.30 20.84
N ASP A 576 -27.01 33.93 20.48
CA ASP A 576 -26.98 35.21 19.74
C ASP A 576 -26.83 35.05 18.22
N GLY A 577 -26.68 33.81 17.74
CA GLY A 577 -26.64 33.48 16.31
C GLY A 577 -25.31 33.73 15.61
N ARG A 578 -24.20 34.01 16.33
CA ARG A 578 -22.85 34.04 15.73
C ARG A 578 -22.39 32.67 15.22
N LEU A 579 -22.86 31.60 15.86
CA LEU A 579 -22.67 30.21 15.45
C LEU A 579 -24.01 29.64 14.94
N LYS A 580 -24.00 28.91 13.82
CA LYS A 580 -25.16 28.16 13.31
C LYS A 580 -24.80 26.68 13.18
N VAL A 581 -25.46 25.83 13.98
CA VAL A 581 -25.40 24.37 13.82
C VAL A 581 -26.06 23.98 12.50
N VAL A 582 -25.43 23.08 11.75
CA VAL A 582 -25.96 22.54 10.49
C VAL A 582 -27.03 21.49 10.79
N THR A 583 -28.29 21.90 10.97
CA THR A 583 -29.41 20.99 11.29
C THR A 583 -30.12 20.42 10.06
N GLU A 584 -29.75 20.86 8.86
CA GLU A 584 -30.34 20.48 7.58
C GLU A 584 -29.24 20.43 6.50
N LYS A 585 -29.50 19.74 5.37
CA LYS A 585 -28.56 19.67 4.23
C LYS A 585 -28.23 21.07 3.73
N THR A 586 -27.06 21.58 4.12
CA THR A 586 -26.68 22.98 3.92
C THR A 586 -25.61 23.08 2.84
N LYS A 587 -25.71 24.04 1.91
CA LYS A 587 -24.68 24.25 0.88
C LYS A 587 -23.34 24.58 1.55
N LEU A 588 -22.28 23.88 1.15
CA LEU A 588 -20.93 24.14 1.67
C LEU A 588 -20.46 25.53 1.19
N PRO A 589 -19.98 26.43 2.08
CA PRO A 589 -19.49 27.74 1.68
C PRO A 589 -18.14 27.63 0.95
N ASN A 590 -17.93 28.46 -0.08
CA ASN A 590 -16.67 28.54 -0.85
C ASN A 590 -15.55 29.24 -0.07
N ASN A 591 -15.20 28.70 1.10
CA ASN A 591 -14.34 29.31 2.10
C ASN A 591 -13.31 28.30 2.65
N LEU A 592 -12.44 28.75 3.57
CA LEU A 592 -11.62 27.83 4.35
C LEU A 592 -12.52 27.02 5.31
N MET A 593 -12.08 25.80 5.61
CA MET A 593 -12.73 24.90 6.57
C MET A 593 -11.73 24.59 7.67
N ALA A 594 -12.20 24.50 8.91
CA ALA A 594 -11.39 24.06 10.04
C ALA A 594 -11.88 22.71 10.58
N ILE A 595 -10.96 21.93 11.14
CA ILE A 595 -11.26 20.68 11.83
C ILE A 595 -10.51 20.63 13.18
N ASN A 596 -11.23 20.24 14.23
CA ASN A 596 -10.69 20.09 15.58
C ASN A 596 -10.68 18.62 16.00
N SER A 597 -9.62 18.18 16.67
CA SER A 597 -9.68 16.97 17.48
C SER A 597 -8.82 17.07 18.73
N TYR A 598 -9.42 16.78 19.89
CA TYR A 598 -8.86 16.97 21.21
C TYR A 598 -8.82 15.63 21.94
N GLY A 599 -7.65 15.21 22.41
CA GLY A 599 -7.51 14.03 23.24
C GLY A 599 -7.88 14.36 24.68
N PHE A 600 -8.59 13.46 25.39
CA PHE A 600 -8.97 13.69 26.78
C PHE A 600 -7.76 13.89 27.73
N GLY A 601 -6.56 13.48 27.31
CA GLY A 601 -5.30 13.76 27.98
C GLY A 601 -4.73 15.17 27.74
N GLY A 602 -5.51 16.07 27.13
CA GLY A 602 -5.15 17.48 26.91
C GLY A 602 -4.30 17.77 25.67
N THR A 603 -4.16 16.82 24.73
CA THR A 603 -3.46 17.04 23.45
C THR A 603 -4.44 17.47 22.36
N ASN A 604 -4.33 18.71 21.92
CA ASN A 604 -5.25 19.32 20.96
C ASN A 604 -4.61 19.46 19.58
N VAL A 605 -5.39 19.19 18.53
CA VAL A 605 -4.97 19.35 17.14
C VAL A 605 -6.03 20.14 16.38
N HIS A 606 -5.56 21.13 15.61
CA HIS A 606 -6.38 22.00 14.78
C HIS A 606 -5.78 22.07 13.37
N ALA A 607 -6.59 21.84 12.35
CA ALA A 607 -6.17 21.92 10.96
C ALA A 607 -7.10 22.80 10.11
N ILE A 608 -6.50 23.51 9.15
CA ILE A 608 -7.17 24.39 8.18
C ILE A 608 -7.03 23.79 6.79
N LEU A 609 -8.16 23.59 6.12
CA LEU A 609 -8.25 23.05 4.77
C LEU A 609 -8.89 24.06 3.81
N GLN A 610 -8.41 24.06 2.57
CA GLN A 610 -9.02 24.78 1.45
C GLN A 610 -9.64 23.80 0.47
N ALA A 611 -10.91 23.99 0.13
CA ALA A 611 -11.62 23.19 -0.87
C ALA A 611 -10.93 23.27 -2.24
N ASN A 612 -10.92 22.17 -3.00
CA ASN A 612 -10.64 22.25 -4.43
C ASN A 612 -11.84 22.88 -5.14
N SER A 613 -11.64 24.02 -5.81
CA SER A 613 -12.68 24.73 -6.55
C SER A 613 -12.96 24.15 -7.94
N ASN A 614 -12.16 23.18 -8.42
CA ASN A 614 -12.40 22.52 -9.71
C ASN A 614 -13.62 21.60 -9.59
N ARG A 615 -14.81 22.10 -9.97
CA ARG A 615 -16.05 21.34 -10.06
C ARG A 615 -16.58 21.46 -11.48
N LYS A 616 -16.84 20.34 -12.13
CA LYS A 616 -17.46 20.29 -13.45
C LYS A 616 -18.96 20.45 -13.24
N GLU A 617 -19.57 21.48 -13.81
CA GLU A 617 -21.03 21.56 -13.84
C GLU A 617 -21.57 20.40 -14.70
N ASN A 618 -22.84 20.04 -14.52
CA ASN A 618 -23.48 19.00 -15.32
C ASN A 618 -23.75 19.51 -16.74
N GLU A 619 -22.69 19.67 -17.53
CA GLU A 619 -22.79 19.83 -18.97
C GLU A 619 -23.37 18.54 -19.55
N ASN A 620 -24.62 18.61 -20.03
CA ASN A 620 -25.29 17.53 -20.76
C ASN A 620 -24.69 17.33 -22.17
N LEU A 621 -23.37 17.31 -22.27
CA LEU A 621 -22.63 16.93 -23.47
C LEU A 621 -22.60 15.40 -23.54
N SER A 622 -23.71 14.82 -24.01
CA SER A 622 -23.79 13.39 -24.32
C SER A 622 -22.70 13.03 -25.34
N ARG A 623 -21.71 12.24 -24.93
CA ARG A 623 -20.73 11.66 -25.84
C ARG A 623 -21.39 10.54 -26.62
N ASN A 624 -21.67 10.80 -27.90
CA ASN A 624 -22.14 9.76 -28.83
C ASN A 624 -21.00 8.85 -29.34
N GLU A 625 -19.80 8.95 -28.77
CA GLU A 625 -18.64 8.16 -29.14
C GLU A 625 -18.57 6.87 -28.30
N ILE A 626 -18.48 5.73 -29.00
CA ILE A 626 -18.34 4.43 -28.36
C ILE A 626 -16.97 4.37 -27.65
N CYS A 627 -16.98 4.03 -26.37
CA CYS A 627 -15.76 3.92 -25.57
C CYS A 627 -15.58 2.52 -24.99
N LEU A 628 -14.33 2.03 -24.95
CA LEU A 628 -13.99 0.78 -24.28
C LEU A 628 -13.62 1.05 -22.84
N ALA A 629 -14.38 0.47 -21.92
CA ALA A 629 -14.11 0.52 -20.49
C ALA A 629 -13.81 -0.88 -19.96
N PHE A 630 -12.83 -1.00 -19.07
CA PHE A 630 -12.45 -2.27 -18.46
C PHE A 630 -12.13 -2.12 -16.97
N ALA A 631 -12.18 -3.25 -16.27
CA ALA A 631 -12.00 -3.36 -14.84
C ALA A 631 -11.24 -4.65 -14.49
N CYS A 632 -10.59 -4.70 -13.32
CA CYS A 632 -10.19 -5.96 -12.69
C CYS A 632 -10.69 -6.02 -11.25
N ALA A 633 -10.97 -7.22 -10.76
CA ALA A 633 -11.46 -7.45 -9.40
C ALA A 633 -11.00 -8.80 -8.85
N ARG A 634 -11.33 -9.04 -7.57
CA ARG A 634 -11.08 -10.30 -6.85
C ARG A 634 -12.12 -11.37 -7.19
N THR A 635 -13.36 -10.95 -7.45
CA THR A 635 -14.50 -11.81 -7.76
C THR A 635 -15.10 -11.47 -9.14
N ALA A 636 -15.93 -12.36 -9.69
CA ALA A 636 -16.66 -12.08 -10.94
C ALA A 636 -17.64 -10.91 -10.73
N ASP A 637 -18.49 -11.04 -9.72
CA ASP A 637 -19.52 -10.07 -9.32
C ASP A 637 -18.93 -8.68 -9.05
N GLY A 638 -17.76 -8.62 -8.38
CA GLY A 638 -17.05 -7.37 -8.17
C GLY A 638 -16.61 -6.69 -9.47
N CYS A 639 -16.16 -7.48 -10.45
CA CYS A 639 -15.82 -6.96 -11.78
C CYS A 639 -17.07 -6.50 -12.54
N GLU A 640 -18.18 -7.24 -12.45
CA GLU A 640 -19.46 -6.85 -13.05
C GLU A 640 -20.02 -5.56 -12.44
N ASN A 641 -19.93 -5.40 -11.12
CA ASN A 641 -20.34 -4.20 -10.40
C ASN A 641 -19.54 -2.96 -10.84
N ILE A 642 -18.22 -3.06 -11.01
CA ILE A 642 -17.40 -1.95 -11.53
C ILE A 642 -17.85 -1.56 -12.94
N LEU A 643 -18.03 -2.55 -13.82
CA LEU A 643 -18.43 -2.33 -15.22
C LEU A 643 -19.87 -1.78 -15.33
N LYS A 644 -20.76 -2.15 -14.41
CA LYS A 644 -22.12 -1.57 -14.28
C LYS A 644 -22.06 -0.10 -13.88
N ASN A 645 -21.27 0.25 -12.87
CA ASN A 645 -21.06 1.64 -12.47
C ASN A 645 -20.45 2.47 -13.61
N LEU A 646 -19.48 1.92 -14.36
CA LEU A 646 -18.90 2.60 -15.51
C LEU A 646 -19.91 2.92 -16.63
N LYS A 647 -20.98 2.11 -16.77
CA LYS A 647 -22.12 2.43 -17.66
C LYS A 647 -23.01 3.54 -17.10
N GLU A 648 -23.31 3.49 -15.81
CA GLU A 648 -24.09 4.54 -15.13
C GLU A 648 -23.41 5.92 -15.25
N TYR A 649 -22.08 5.94 -15.25
CA TYR A 649 -21.23 7.11 -15.44
C TYR A 649 -20.57 7.17 -16.84
N GLU A 650 -21.25 6.71 -17.91
CA GLU A 650 -20.65 6.56 -19.25
C GLU A 650 -20.12 7.85 -19.89
N ASN A 651 -20.61 9.01 -19.46
CA ASN A 651 -20.14 10.33 -19.90
C ASN A 651 -18.98 10.90 -19.03
N ASN A 652 -18.60 10.22 -17.94
CA ASN A 652 -17.55 10.66 -17.02
C ASN A 652 -16.18 10.06 -17.41
N ILE A 653 -15.52 10.68 -18.39
CA ILE A 653 -14.21 10.24 -18.89
C ILE A 653 -13.12 10.33 -17.81
N GLU A 654 -13.25 11.26 -16.87
CA GLU A 654 -12.34 11.39 -15.73
C GLU A 654 -12.44 10.17 -14.79
N LEU A 655 -13.64 9.68 -14.48
CA LEU A 655 -13.84 8.44 -13.71
C LEU A 655 -13.26 7.22 -14.45
N GLN A 656 -13.54 7.12 -15.75
CA GLN A 656 -13.03 6.04 -16.61
C GLN A 656 -11.50 5.99 -16.56
N ALA A 657 -10.83 7.13 -16.73
CA ALA A 657 -9.37 7.22 -16.69
C ALA A 657 -8.77 6.72 -15.36
N LEU A 658 -9.40 7.06 -14.23
CA LEU A 658 -8.92 6.65 -12.92
C LEU A 658 -9.16 5.15 -12.65
N ILE A 659 -10.30 4.59 -13.11
CA ILE A 659 -10.56 3.15 -12.98
C ILE A 659 -9.67 2.34 -13.94
N THR A 660 -9.39 2.85 -15.14
CA THR A 660 -8.42 2.25 -16.08
C THR A 660 -7.02 2.13 -15.46
N GLU A 661 -6.51 3.17 -14.81
CA GLU A 661 -5.21 3.12 -14.13
C GLU A 661 -5.18 2.05 -13.01
N ASN A 662 -6.26 1.98 -12.22
CA ASN A 662 -6.46 0.97 -11.17
C ASN A 662 -6.80 -0.43 -11.74
N SER A 663 -6.87 -0.59 -13.06
CA SER A 663 -7.07 -1.87 -13.73
C SER A 663 -5.76 -2.50 -14.23
N PHE A 664 -4.63 -1.80 -14.07
CA PHE A 664 -3.30 -2.27 -14.48
C PHE A 664 -2.64 -3.17 -13.42
N HIS A 665 -3.32 -4.23 -13.00
CA HIS A 665 -2.82 -5.20 -12.02
C HIS A 665 -2.48 -6.57 -12.65
N PRO A 666 -1.44 -7.27 -12.15
CA PRO A 666 -1.16 -8.64 -12.54
C PRO A 666 -2.32 -9.59 -12.20
N SER A 667 -2.65 -10.50 -13.12
CA SER A 667 -3.70 -11.52 -13.03
C SER A 667 -3.69 -12.36 -11.75
N ARG A 668 -2.53 -12.52 -11.10
CA ARG A 668 -2.40 -13.24 -9.83
C ARG A 668 -3.01 -12.48 -8.64
N THR A 669 -3.02 -11.15 -8.70
CA THR A 669 -3.60 -10.28 -7.65
C THR A 669 -5.07 -9.98 -7.91
N HIS A 670 -5.46 -9.80 -9.18
CA HIS A 670 -6.85 -9.61 -9.58
C HIS A 670 -7.24 -10.74 -10.51
N THR A 671 -7.92 -11.73 -9.93
CA THR A 671 -8.26 -13.02 -10.52
C THR A 671 -9.37 -12.94 -11.55
N TYR A 672 -10.07 -11.81 -11.65
CA TYR A 672 -11.08 -11.55 -12.67
C TYR A 672 -10.78 -10.24 -13.39
N ARG A 673 -11.01 -10.26 -14.71
CA ARG A 673 -10.96 -9.10 -15.59
C ARG A 673 -12.23 -9.07 -16.43
N GLY A 674 -12.66 -7.88 -16.77
CA GLY A 674 -13.77 -7.71 -17.68
C GLY A 674 -13.76 -6.38 -18.38
N PHE A 675 -14.57 -6.30 -19.42
CA PHE A 675 -14.77 -5.08 -20.17
C PHE A 675 -16.23 -4.90 -20.56
N THR A 676 -16.56 -3.67 -20.93
CA THR A 676 -17.81 -3.32 -21.58
C THR A 676 -17.62 -2.13 -22.52
N LEU A 677 -18.62 -1.90 -23.36
CA LEU A 677 -18.67 -0.74 -24.24
C LEU A 677 -19.67 0.28 -23.69
N LEU A 678 -19.26 1.54 -23.70
CA LEU A 678 -20.02 2.72 -23.27
C LEU A 678 -20.55 3.45 -24.51
N ASN A 679 -21.79 3.94 -24.45
CA ASN A 679 -22.54 4.49 -25.59
C ASN A 679 -22.70 3.58 -26.86
N PRO A 680 -22.69 2.22 -26.82
CA PRO A 680 -22.90 1.41 -28.03
C PRO A 680 -24.40 1.29 -28.38
N SER A 681 -24.72 0.92 -29.63
CA SER A 681 -26.10 0.55 -30.00
C SER A 681 -26.58 -0.74 -29.32
N GLU A 682 -25.67 -1.68 -29.08
CA GLU A 682 -25.90 -2.89 -28.27
C GLU A 682 -24.71 -3.07 -27.33
N SER A 683 -24.92 -3.01 -26.01
CA SER A 683 -23.85 -3.21 -25.03
C SER A 683 -23.73 -4.68 -24.64
N SER A 684 -22.52 -5.22 -24.64
CA SER A 684 -22.20 -6.48 -23.96
C SER A 684 -21.17 -6.22 -22.85
N THR A 685 -21.30 -6.96 -21.76
CA THR A 685 -20.32 -7.00 -20.66
C THR A 685 -19.74 -8.41 -20.66
N ILE A 686 -18.41 -8.53 -20.65
CA ILE A 686 -17.73 -9.83 -20.66
C ILE A 686 -16.70 -9.83 -19.54
N VAL A 687 -16.99 -10.59 -18.48
CA VAL A 687 -16.07 -10.89 -17.38
C VAL A 687 -15.49 -12.30 -17.57
N LYS A 688 -14.20 -12.45 -17.30
CA LYS A 688 -13.44 -13.70 -17.41
C LYS A 688 -12.53 -13.86 -16.19
N LYS A 689 -12.42 -15.10 -15.69
CA LYS A 689 -11.35 -15.46 -14.76
C LYS A 689 -10.01 -15.43 -15.50
N CYS A 690 -9.03 -14.73 -14.95
CA CYS A 690 -7.72 -14.57 -15.56
C CYS A 690 -6.92 -15.88 -15.55
N ASN A 691 -6.03 -16.03 -16.53
CA ASN A 691 -5.00 -17.07 -16.46
C ASN A 691 -3.87 -16.65 -15.51
N ASN A 692 -3.28 -17.60 -14.79
CA ASN A 692 -2.12 -17.36 -13.92
C ASN A 692 -0.81 -17.27 -14.71
N GLU A 693 -0.74 -17.93 -15.87
CA GLU A 693 0.41 -17.88 -16.77
C GLU A 693 0.36 -16.66 -17.69
N ARG A 694 1.52 -16.04 -17.92
CA ARG A 694 1.67 -15.03 -18.98
C ARG A 694 1.54 -15.72 -20.34
N ARG A 695 0.56 -15.28 -21.12
CA ARG A 695 0.44 -15.61 -22.55
C ARG A 695 1.27 -14.64 -23.38
N LEU A 696 1.98 -15.13 -24.39
CA LEU A 696 2.78 -14.28 -25.30
C LEU A 696 1.90 -13.76 -26.44
N VAL A 697 2.07 -12.49 -26.80
CA VAL A 697 1.28 -11.84 -27.86
C VAL A 697 1.97 -11.99 -29.22
N TRP A 698 1.31 -12.64 -30.17
CA TRP A 698 1.82 -12.86 -31.52
C TRP A 698 1.00 -12.09 -32.54
N PHE A 699 1.65 -11.29 -33.38
CA PHE A 699 1.01 -10.60 -34.50
C PHE A 699 1.14 -11.45 -35.77
N VAL A 700 0.00 -11.76 -36.39
CA VAL A 700 -0.08 -12.48 -37.66
C VAL A 700 -0.59 -11.54 -38.74
N PHE A 701 0.24 -11.25 -39.74
CA PHE A 701 -0.11 -10.35 -40.83
C PHE A 701 -0.57 -11.15 -42.05
N SER A 702 -1.86 -11.03 -42.38
CA SER A 702 -2.44 -11.79 -43.50
C SER A 702 -2.17 -11.15 -44.86
N GLY A 703 -2.21 -11.96 -45.91
CA GLY A 703 -1.83 -11.56 -47.26
C GLY A 703 -2.97 -11.03 -48.15
N MET A 704 -2.79 -11.24 -49.45
CA MET A 704 -3.77 -10.97 -50.51
C MET A 704 -5.11 -11.69 -50.25
N GLY A 705 -6.22 -11.09 -50.69
CA GLY A 705 -7.58 -11.65 -50.53
C GLY A 705 -8.34 -11.13 -49.30
N THR A 706 -7.71 -10.29 -48.49
CA THR A 706 -8.30 -9.66 -47.30
C THR A 706 -9.04 -8.36 -47.61
N GLN A 707 -8.74 -7.73 -48.75
CA GLN A 707 -9.32 -6.45 -49.20
C GLN A 707 -10.82 -6.55 -49.57
N TRP A 708 -11.56 -5.46 -49.36
CA TRP A 708 -12.99 -5.34 -49.71
C TRP A 708 -13.41 -3.86 -49.87
N SER A 709 -14.56 -3.59 -50.48
CA SER A 709 -14.97 -2.23 -50.85
C SER A 709 -15.51 -1.41 -49.68
N ARG A 710 -15.19 -0.10 -49.66
CA ARG A 710 -15.53 0.83 -48.54
C ARG A 710 -15.03 0.34 -47.18
N MET A 711 -13.91 -0.37 -47.21
CA MET A 711 -13.22 -0.89 -46.04
C MET A 711 -13.00 0.21 -45.00
N GLU A 712 -13.18 -0.12 -43.72
CA GLU A 712 -12.79 0.71 -42.57
C GLU A 712 -13.37 2.13 -42.48
N ARG A 713 -14.43 2.45 -43.24
CA ARG A 713 -15.13 3.76 -43.15
C ARG A 713 -15.48 4.17 -41.71
N ASP A 714 -15.82 3.20 -40.84
CA ASP A 714 -16.10 3.46 -39.43
C ASP A 714 -14.83 3.60 -38.58
N LEU A 715 -13.78 2.81 -38.81
CA LEU A 715 -12.52 2.96 -38.07
C LEU A 715 -11.82 4.29 -38.40
N MET A 716 -12.09 4.90 -39.56
CA MET A 716 -11.67 6.27 -39.88
C MET A 716 -12.28 7.36 -38.99
N LYS A 717 -13.25 7.02 -38.11
CA LYS A 717 -13.72 7.90 -37.03
C LYS A 717 -12.76 7.87 -35.83
N LEU A 718 -11.98 6.80 -35.64
CA LEU A 718 -10.98 6.71 -34.58
C LEU A 718 -9.75 7.57 -34.92
N LYS A 719 -9.43 8.50 -34.03
CA LYS A 719 -8.36 9.50 -34.22
C LYS A 719 -7.01 8.88 -34.58
N LEU A 720 -6.55 7.87 -33.82
CA LEU A 720 -5.26 7.22 -34.05
C LEU A 720 -5.19 6.49 -35.40
N PHE A 721 -6.25 5.74 -35.73
CA PHE A 721 -6.36 5.01 -36.99
C PHE A 721 -6.31 5.97 -38.18
N ARG A 722 -7.15 7.02 -38.14
CA ARG A 722 -7.18 8.08 -39.15
C ARG A 722 -5.83 8.78 -39.30
N GLN A 723 -5.15 9.12 -38.20
CA GLN A 723 -3.83 9.76 -38.25
C GLN A 723 -2.78 8.86 -38.93
N SER A 724 -2.81 7.55 -38.71
CA SER A 724 -1.94 6.61 -39.42
C SER A 724 -2.22 6.58 -40.94
N ILE A 725 -3.50 6.52 -41.32
CA ILE A 725 -3.92 6.59 -42.73
C ILE A 725 -3.54 7.94 -43.37
N GLU A 726 -3.64 9.05 -42.64
CA GLU A 726 -3.19 10.38 -43.09
C GLU A 726 -1.69 10.39 -43.41
N ARG A 727 -0.84 9.81 -42.54
CA ARG A 727 0.61 9.68 -42.80
C ARG A 727 0.89 8.86 -44.06
N SER A 728 0.22 7.71 -44.20
CA SER A 728 0.33 6.84 -45.38
C SER A 728 -0.13 7.55 -46.67
N SER A 729 -1.22 8.31 -46.59
CA SER A 729 -1.76 9.10 -47.70
C SER A 729 -0.81 10.22 -48.15
N ILE A 730 -0.20 10.95 -47.22
CA ILE A 730 0.80 12.01 -47.53
C ILE A 730 1.99 11.44 -48.31
N ILE A 731 2.44 10.23 -47.97
CA ILE A 731 3.52 9.54 -48.67
C ILE A 731 3.07 9.12 -50.09
N LEU A 732 1.90 8.48 -50.19
CA LEU A 732 1.35 7.97 -51.46
C LEU A 732 0.92 9.06 -52.44
N LYS A 733 0.56 10.25 -51.96
CA LYS A 733 0.17 11.41 -52.79
C LYS A 733 1.26 11.82 -53.79
N LYS A 734 2.53 11.60 -53.45
CA LYS A 734 3.70 11.82 -54.34
C LYS A 734 3.67 10.92 -55.60
N TYR A 735 2.91 9.83 -55.56
CA TYR A 735 2.76 8.84 -56.61
C TYR A 735 1.38 8.88 -57.27
N ASN A 736 0.63 9.99 -57.07
CA ASN A 736 -0.74 10.20 -57.55
C ASN A 736 -1.77 9.16 -57.07
N ILE A 737 -1.59 8.65 -55.85
CA ILE A 737 -2.55 7.75 -55.19
C ILE A 737 -3.28 8.51 -54.08
N ASP A 738 -4.60 8.59 -54.19
CA ASP A 738 -5.48 9.07 -53.13
C ASP A 738 -5.95 7.88 -52.27
N LEU A 739 -5.24 7.65 -51.16
CA LEU A 739 -5.57 6.57 -50.22
C LEU A 739 -6.94 6.77 -49.53
N PHE A 740 -7.38 8.02 -49.34
CA PHE A 740 -8.69 8.29 -48.76
C PHE A 740 -9.81 7.90 -49.73
N GLN A 741 -9.66 8.21 -51.01
CA GLN A 741 -10.61 7.79 -52.05
C GLN A 741 -10.66 6.26 -52.14
N LEU A 742 -9.50 5.57 -52.09
CA LEU A 742 -9.42 4.11 -52.12
C LEU A 742 -10.09 3.45 -50.91
N ILE A 743 -9.92 3.98 -49.70
CA ILE A 743 -10.53 3.41 -48.49
C ILE A 743 -12.04 3.73 -48.44
N LEU A 744 -12.42 5.00 -48.61
CA LEU A 744 -13.80 5.44 -48.36
C LEU A 744 -14.77 5.19 -49.51
N SER A 745 -14.27 5.15 -50.77
CA SER A 745 -15.11 5.25 -51.97
C SER A 745 -14.89 4.14 -53.01
N SER A 746 -13.95 3.20 -52.79
CA SER A 746 -13.66 2.12 -53.74
C SER A 746 -14.86 1.21 -54.03
N THR A 747 -14.91 0.75 -55.28
CA THR A 747 -15.68 -0.42 -55.75
C THR A 747 -14.79 -1.68 -55.73
N PRO A 748 -15.34 -2.89 -55.94
CA PRO A 748 -14.52 -4.10 -55.97
C PRO A 748 -13.44 -4.06 -57.06
N ARG A 749 -13.79 -3.52 -58.24
CA ARG A 749 -12.89 -3.39 -59.40
C ARG A 749 -11.69 -2.48 -59.13
N ASP A 750 -11.86 -1.45 -58.31
CA ASP A 750 -10.77 -0.56 -57.93
C ASP A 750 -9.71 -1.28 -57.08
N LEU A 751 -10.10 -2.36 -56.39
CA LEU A 751 -9.23 -3.18 -55.54
C LEU A 751 -8.66 -4.40 -56.26
N ASP A 752 -9.15 -4.72 -57.46
CA ASP A 752 -8.51 -5.69 -58.37
C ASP A 752 -7.22 -5.11 -59.00
N HIS A 753 -7.09 -3.77 -59.06
CA HIS A 753 -5.87 -3.11 -59.56
C HIS A 753 -4.68 -3.37 -58.61
N PRO A 754 -3.55 -3.95 -59.07
CA PRO A 754 -2.47 -4.43 -58.21
C PRO A 754 -1.94 -3.37 -57.23
N ILE A 755 -1.67 -2.15 -57.68
CA ILE A 755 -1.19 -1.07 -56.80
C ILE A 755 -2.17 -0.81 -55.67
N ASN A 756 -3.46 -0.68 -55.98
CA ASN A 756 -4.50 -0.29 -55.03
C ASN A 756 -4.68 -1.37 -53.96
N ASN A 757 -4.59 -2.64 -54.39
CA ASN A 757 -4.66 -3.81 -53.51
C ASN A 757 -3.53 -3.81 -52.47
N PHE A 758 -2.27 -3.79 -52.95
CA PHE A 758 -1.08 -3.83 -52.10
C PHE A 758 -1.04 -2.63 -51.12
N VAL A 759 -1.26 -1.40 -51.60
CA VAL A 759 -1.19 -0.22 -50.71
C VAL A 759 -2.33 -0.17 -49.69
N SER A 760 -3.52 -0.68 -50.03
CA SER A 760 -4.65 -0.70 -49.09
C SER A 760 -4.42 -1.69 -47.96
N ILE A 761 -4.02 -2.93 -48.28
CA ILE A 761 -3.71 -3.94 -47.25
C ILE A 761 -2.62 -3.42 -46.30
N ALA A 762 -1.53 -2.90 -46.87
CA ALA A 762 -0.41 -2.34 -46.10
C ALA A 762 -0.83 -1.15 -45.22
N ALA A 763 -1.60 -0.18 -45.75
CA ALA A 763 -2.04 0.99 -44.99
C ALA A 763 -2.89 0.61 -43.77
N ILE A 764 -3.81 -0.33 -43.93
CA ILE A 764 -4.69 -0.81 -42.85
C ILE A 764 -3.90 -1.61 -41.81
N GLN A 765 -2.94 -2.45 -42.24
CA GLN A 765 -2.04 -3.16 -41.33
C GLN A 765 -1.16 -2.20 -40.51
N ILE A 766 -0.59 -1.18 -41.15
CA ILE A 766 0.16 -0.11 -40.47
C ILE A 766 -0.75 0.60 -39.44
N ALA A 767 -1.98 0.96 -39.81
CA ALA A 767 -2.91 1.65 -38.92
C ALA A 767 -3.35 0.79 -37.71
N LEU A 768 -3.54 -0.51 -37.89
CA LEU A 768 -3.80 -1.44 -36.78
C LEU A 768 -2.60 -1.54 -35.83
N VAL A 769 -1.38 -1.66 -36.36
CA VAL A 769 -0.15 -1.71 -35.55
C VAL A 769 0.06 -0.40 -34.81
N ASP A 770 -0.14 0.74 -35.46
CA ASP A 770 -0.04 2.06 -34.82
C ASP A 770 -1.04 2.22 -33.68
N CYS A 771 -2.29 1.80 -33.86
CA CYS A 771 -3.31 1.79 -32.81
C CYS A 771 -2.88 0.92 -31.63
N LEU A 772 -2.50 -0.35 -31.86
CA LEU A 772 -2.07 -1.26 -30.80
C LEU A 772 -0.85 -0.71 -30.04
N LYS A 773 0.16 -0.26 -30.77
CA LYS A 773 1.41 0.28 -30.20
C LYS A 773 1.17 1.56 -29.38
N THR A 774 0.27 2.43 -29.82
CA THR A 774 -0.10 3.66 -29.08
C THR A 774 -0.95 3.36 -27.85
N MET A 775 -1.56 2.18 -27.77
CA MET A 775 -2.21 1.64 -26.57
C MET A 775 -1.26 0.75 -25.74
N ASP A 776 0.05 0.86 -25.94
CA ASP A 776 1.10 0.10 -25.23
C ASP A 776 1.00 -1.44 -25.40
N VAL A 777 0.31 -1.93 -26.44
CA VAL A 777 0.25 -3.36 -26.79
C VAL A 777 1.45 -3.73 -27.66
N GLU A 778 2.47 -4.34 -27.04
CA GLU A 778 3.62 -4.91 -27.73
C GLU A 778 3.43 -6.39 -28.10
N GLN A 779 4.11 -6.80 -29.17
CA GLN A 779 4.20 -8.18 -29.65
C GLN A 779 5.48 -8.88 -29.18
N ASP A 780 5.32 -10.09 -28.65
CA ASP A 780 6.40 -11.03 -28.33
C ASP A 780 6.91 -11.75 -29.58
N GLY A 781 6.07 -11.96 -30.61
CA GLY A 781 6.43 -12.57 -31.88
C GLY A 781 5.64 -12.06 -33.08
N ILE A 782 6.18 -12.24 -34.29
CA ILE A 782 5.61 -11.81 -35.58
C ILE A 782 5.75 -12.92 -36.62
N VAL A 783 4.65 -13.20 -37.32
CA VAL A 783 4.64 -13.98 -38.58
C VAL A 783 3.86 -13.20 -39.64
N GLY A 784 4.40 -13.08 -40.85
CA GLY A 784 3.65 -12.58 -42.00
C GLY A 784 3.28 -13.70 -42.98
N HIS A 785 2.22 -13.51 -43.74
CA HIS A 785 1.83 -14.37 -44.87
C HIS A 785 1.91 -13.56 -46.16
N SER A 786 2.76 -13.97 -47.11
CA SER A 786 2.89 -13.29 -48.41
C SER A 786 3.22 -11.78 -48.20
N VAL A 787 2.41 -10.88 -48.75
CA VAL A 787 2.48 -9.41 -48.57
C VAL A 787 2.44 -8.96 -47.10
N GLY A 788 1.94 -9.78 -46.17
CA GLY A 788 2.00 -9.50 -44.73
C GLY A 788 3.42 -9.46 -44.13
N GLU A 789 4.45 -9.94 -44.85
CA GLU A 789 5.87 -9.79 -44.43
C GLU A 789 6.49 -8.41 -44.79
N LEU A 790 5.69 -7.44 -45.23
CA LEU A 790 6.21 -6.09 -45.51
C LEU A 790 6.59 -5.34 -44.23
N ALA A 791 7.89 -5.11 -44.06
CA ALA A 791 8.49 -4.28 -43.00
C ALA A 791 9.46 -3.27 -43.63
N GLU A 792 9.72 -2.17 -42.91
CA GLU A 792 10.51 -0.99 -43.32
C GLU A 792 9.95 -0.26 -44.56
N GLU A 793 9.61 1.03 -44.39
CA GLU A 793 8.95 1.81 -45.44
C GLU A 793 7.76 1.07 -46.09
N THR A 794 7.04 0.28 -45.27
CA THR A 794 6.04 -0.73 -45.64
C THR A 794 5.06 -0.25 -46.73
N ILE A 795 4.60 1.00 -46.65
CA ILE A 795 3.67 1.58 -47.63
C ILE A 795 4.29 1.83 -49.01
N LEU A 796 5.58 2.20 -49.06
CA LEU A 796 6.35 2.37 -50.30
C LEU A 796 6.75 1.02 -50.89
N ALA A 797 7.15 0.06 -50.06
CA ALA A 797 7.43 -1.30 -50.49
C ALA A 797 6.17 -1.97 -51.09
N ALA A 798 4.99 -1.75 -50.49
CA ALA A 798 3.70 -2.17 -51.04
C ALA A 798 3.42 -1.51 -52.40
N TYR A 799 3.56 -0.18 -52.50
CA TYR A 799 3.39 0.56 -53.76
C TYR A 799 4.32 0.03 -54.86
N VAL A 800 5.60 -0.16 -54.55
CA VAL A 800 6.62 -0.63 -55.49
C VAL A 800 6.31 -2.06 -55.96
N ARG A 801 5.92 -2.98 -55.07
CA ARG A 801 5.47 -4.33 -55.45
C ARG A 801 4.29 -4.29 -56.41
N GLY A 802 3.21 -3.61 -56.03
CA GLY A 802 2.01 -3.50 -56.87
C GLY A 802 2.30 -2.82 -58.22
N LYS A 803 3.23 -1.84 -58.24
CA LYS A 803 3.66 -1.17 -59.47
C LYS A 803 4.43 -2.11 -60.38
N CYS A 804 5.42 -2.84 -59.87
CA CYS A 804 6.24 -3.74 -60.70
C CYS A 804 5.38 -4.89 -61.26
N VAL A 805 4.41 -5.41 -60.49
CA VAL A 805 3.45 -6.42 -60.94
C VAL A 805 2.55 -5.89 -62.06
N ARG A 806 2.06 -4.65 -61.95
CA ARG A 806 1.30 -3.99 -63.03
C ARG A 806 2.17 -3.75 -64.28
N ASP A 807 3.35 -3.19 -64.09
CA ASP A 807 4.23 -2.74 -65.18
C ASP A 807 4.83 -3.90 -65.97
N ALA A 808 4.95 -5.09 -65.36
CA ALA A 808 5.40 -6.32 -66.04
C ALA A 808 4.36 -6.93 -66.99
N ASN A 809 3.07 -6.56 -66.87
CA ASN A 809 1.97 -7.03 -67.74
C ASN A 809 1.99 -8.56 -67.96
N LEU A 810 2.08 -9.31 -66.86
CA LEU A 810 2.14 -10.77 -66.86
C LEU A 810 0.88 -11.42 -67.46
N PRO A 811 0.97 -12.68 -67.93
CA PRO A 811 -0.20 -13.47 -68.32
C PRO A 811 -1.27 -13.54 -67.23
N ALA A 812 -2.53 -13.68 -67.64
CA ALA A 812 -3.64 -13.83 -66.72
C ALA A 812 -3.50 -15.13 -65.92
N GLY A 813 -3.15 -15.00 -64.64
CA GLY A 813 -2.96 -16.12 -63.72
C GLY A 813 -4.00 -16.19 -62.61
N GLY A 814 -3.95 -17.26 -61.82
CA GLY A 814 -4.81 -17.49 -60.67
C GLY A 814 -4.09 -18.17 -59.50
N MET A 815 -4.74 -18.12 -58.34
CA MET A 815 -4.34 -18.84 -57.13
C MET A 815 -5.56 -19.52 -56.52
N ALA A 816 -5.39 -20.74 -56.01
CA ALA A 816 -6.48 -21.49 -55.37
C ALA A 816 -5.97 -22.21 -54.12
N ALA A 817 -6.71 -22.11 -53.01
CA ALA A 817 -6.48 -22.95 -51.84
C ALA A 817 -7.12 -24.32 -52.06
N VAL A 818 -6.34 -25.39 -51.89
CA VAL A 818 -6.75 -26.79 -52.05
C VAL A 818 -6.53 -27.56 -50.75
N GLY A 819 -7.47 -28.45 -50.43
CA GLY A 819 -7.38 -29.34 -49.26
C GLY A 819 -6.56 -30.58 -49.55
N LEU A 820 -5.26 -30.38 -49.79
CA LEU A 820 -4.27 -31.41 -50.09
C LEU A 820 -2.98 -31.07 -49.33
N THR A 821 -2.18 -32.09 -49.02
CA THR A 821 -0.83 -31.89 -48.47
C THR A 821 0.14 -31.30 -49.51
N TRP A 822 1.28 -30.78 -49.04
CA TRP A 822 2.31 -30.18 -49.89
C TRP A 822 2.88 -31.14 -50.94
N ASP A 823 3.05 -32.42 -50.58
CA ASP A 823 3.64 -33.42 -51.48
C ASP A 823 2.61 -34.09 -52.38
N GLU A 824 1.33 -34.21 -51.97
CA GLU A 824 0.24 -34.58 -52.88
C GLU A 824 0.07 -33.52 -53.99
N CYS A 825 0.10 -32.23 -53.63
CA CYS A 825 0.05 -31.15 -54.63
C CYS A 825 1.13 -31.34 -55.71
N LYS A 826 2.40 -31.51 -55.30
CA LYS A 826 3.54 -31.72 -56.22
C LYS A 826 3.40 -32.92 -57.16
N GLN A 827 2.64 -33.94 -56.76
CA GLN A 827 2.41 -35.14 -57.58
C GLN A 827 1.24 -34.99 -58.55
N MET A 828 0.35 -34.01 -58.32
CA MET A 828 -0.93 -33.89 -59.01
C MET A 828 -1.00 -32.72 -60.01
N TYR A 829 -0.24 -31.64 -59.82
CA TYR A 829 -0.36 -30.47 -60.67
C TYR A 829 0.47 -30.57 -61.98
N PRO A 830 -0.01 -30.00 -63.10
CA PRO A 830 0.76 -29.86 -64.34
C PRO A 830 1.93 -28.87 -64.16
N SER A 831 2.93 -28.96 -65.06
CA SER A 831 4.23 -28.30 -64.93
C SER A 831 4.23 -26.76 -64.87
N ASP A 832 3.12 -26.13 -65.25
CA ASP A 832 2.88 -24.69 -65.21
C ASP A 832 2.33 -24.20 -63.86
N ILE A 833 1.82 -25.10 -63.02
CA ILE A 833 1.32 -24.81 -61.66
C ILE A 833 2.41 -25.12 -60.63
N VAL A 834 2.43 -24.38 -59.52
CA VAL A 834 3.30 -24.67 -58.36
C VAL A 834 2.55 -24.61 -57.03
N SER A 835 3.05 -25.32 -56.02
CA SER A 835 2.69 -25.06 -54.61
C SER A 835 3.32 -23.73 -54.17
N ALA A 836 2.48 -22.75 -53.84
CA ALA A 836 2.88 -21.37 -53.55
C ALA A 836 2.80 -21.00 -52.06
N CYS A 837 1.81 -21.49 -51.32
CA CYS A 837 1.69 -21.21 -49.88
C CYS A 837 1.39 -22.50 -49.11
N TYR A 838 2.26 -22.88 -48.17
CA TYR A 838 2.06 -24.00 -47.26
C TYR A 838 1.29 -23.49 -46.04
N ASN A 839 -0.05 -23.55 -46.07
CA ASN A 839 -0.89 -22.86 -45.08
C ASN A 839 -1.13 -23.71 -43.82
N THR A 840 -1.49 -24.98 -44.00
CA THR A 840 -1.59 -26.02 -42.96
C THR A 840 -0.99 -27.31 -43.49
N ILE A 841 -0.87 -28.34 -42.65
CA ILE A 841 -0.43 -29.68 -43.07
C ILE A 841 -1.27 -30.27 -44.22
N ASP A 842 -2.56 -29.93 -44.29
CA ASP A 842 -3.59 -30.46 -45.20
C ASP A 842 -4.18 -29.40 -46.15
N THR A 843 -3.63 -28.18 -46.19
CA THR A 843 -4.16 -27.07 -47.01
C THR A 843 -3.02 -26.26 -47.61
N VAL A 844 -2.98 -26.21 -48.94
CA VAL A 844 -1.94 -25.55 -49.73
C VAL A 844 -2.60 -24.57 -50.70
N THR A 845 -1.96 -23.43 -50.97
CA THR A 845 -2.35 -22.58 -52.10
C THR A 845 -1.47 -22.94 -53.30
N VAL A 846 -2.09 -23.41 -54.38
CA VAL A 846 -1.45 -23.58 -55.68
C VAL A 846 -1.58 -22.29 -56.51
N SER A 847 -0.61 -22.03 -57.40
CA SER A 847 -0.48 -20.75 -58.11
C SER A 847 0.14 -20.90 -59.49
N VAL A 848 -0.30 -20.04 -60.41
CA VAL A 848 0.41 -19.63 -61.64
C VAL A 848 0.69 -18.12 -61.65
N ALA A 849 0.56 -17.46 -60.50
CA ALA A 849 0.66 -16.01 -60.33
C ALA A 849 1.71 -15.66 -59.26
N PHE A 850 1.31 -15.14 -58.10
CA PHE A 850 2.26 -14.83 -57.01
C PHE A 850 2.95 -16.09 -56.47
N HIS A 851 4.19 -15.95 -55.98
CA HIS A 851 5.02 -17.05 -55.46
C HIS A 851 5.18 -18.21 -56.44
N SER A 852 5.33 -17.86 -57.73
CA SER A 852 5.55 -18.78 -58.83
C SER A 852 6.68 -18.30 -59.74
N HIS A 853 7.07 -19.13 -60.70
CA HIS A 853 8.14 -18.81 -61.65
C HIS A 853 7.90 -17.51 -62.45
N TYR A 854 6.64 -17.11 -62.68
CA TYR A 854 6.31 -15.82 -63.33
C TYR A 854 6.80 -14.59 -62.53
N MET A 855 6.95 -14.70 -61.20
CA MET A 855 7.49 -13.60 -60.39
C MET A 855 9.00 -13.38 -60.61
N MET A 856 9.72 -14.37 -61.16
CA MET A 856 11.16 -14.24 -61.47
C MET A 856 11.43 -13.22 -62.58
N GLU A 857 10.48 -13.02 -63.50
CA GLU A 857 10.56 -11.98 -64.54
C GLU A 857 10.52 -10.57 -63.93
N ILE A 858 9.82 -10.41 -62.81
CA ILE A 858 9.67 -9.13 -62.08
C ILE A 858 10.89 -8.86 -61.19
N ALA A 859 11.55 -9.91 -60.67
CA ALA A 859 12.57 -9.80 -59.63
C ALA A 859 13.67 -8.73 -59.86
N PRO A 860 14.27 -8.58 -61.06
CA PRO A 860 15.30 -7.56 -61.29
C PRO A 860 14.75 -6.12 -61.25
N LEU A 861 13.54 -5.90 -61.80
CA LEU A 861 12.86 -4.60 -61.78
C LEU A 861 12.43 -4.25 -60.35
N LEU A 862 11.89 -5.22 -59.62
CA LEU A 862 11.46 -5.04 -58.24
C LEU A 862 12.65 -4.72 -57.32
N LYS A 863 13.77 -5.44 -57.44
CA LYS A 863 15.00 -5.14 -56.68
C LYS A 863 15.42 -3.68 -56.86
N LYS A 864 15.58 -3.26 -58.12
CA LYS A 864 16.00 -1.89 -58.46
C LYS A 864 15.01 -0.83 -57.95
N CYS A 865 13.71 -1.10 -57.97
CA CYS A 865 12.74 -0.17 -57.42
C CYS A 865 12.77 -0.13 -55.87
N LEU A 866 12.99 -1.28 -55.20
CA LEU A 866 13.08 -1.37 -53.75
C LEU A 866 14.35 -0.70 -53.19
N GLU A 867 15.48 -0.78 -53.90
CA GLU A 867 16.73 -0.06 -53.58
C GLU A 867 16.55 1.47 -53.49
N ASN A 868 15.50 2.03 -54.11
CA ASN A 868 15.19 3.46 -54.07
C ASN A 868 14.21 3.86 -52.95
N VAL A 869 13.58 2.89 -52.26
CA VAL A 869 12.60 3.18 -51.19
C VAL A 869 12.96 2.58 -49.84
N ILE A 870 13.72 1.49 -49.79
CA ILE A 870 14.24 0.93 -48.54
C ILE A 870 15.47 1.73 -48.11
N ILE A 871 15.57 2.03 -46.82
CA ILE A 871 16.70 2.77 -46.25
C ILE A 871 18.02 2.00 -46.44
N ASN A 872 19.10 2.74 -46.68
CA ASN A 872 20.44 2.18 -46.84
C ASN A 872 21.37 2.72 -45.72
N PRO A 873 21.97 1.86 -44.86
CA PRO A 873 21.82 0.40 -44.83
C PRO A 873 20.43 -0.06 -44.35
N PRO A 874 19.91 -1.21 -44.84
CA PRO A 874 18.66 -1.80 -44.35
C PRO A 874 18.77 -2.18 -42.87
N LYS A 875 17.68 -2.09 -42.09
CA LYS A 875 17.75 -2.42 -40.66
C LYS A 875 17.71 -3.94 -40.45
N GLN A 876 18.20 -4.34 -39.27
CA GLN A 876 18.27 -5.73 -38.86
C GLN A 876 16.90 -6.27 -38.44
N ARG A 877 16.57 -7.49 -38.88
CA ARG A 877 15.38 -8.22 -38.43
C ARG A 877 15.63 -8.73 -37.00
N SER A 878 14.71 -8.46 -36.08
CA SER A 878 14.78 -9.03 -34.72
C SER A 878 14.40 -10.51 -34.73
N SER A 879 14.94 -11.29 -33.79
CA SER A 879 14.56 -12.71 -33.59
C SER A 879 13.07 -12.95 -33.31
N ARG A 880 12.30 -11.92 -32.94
CA ARG A 880 10.84 -11.99 -32.84
C ARG A 880 10.12 -12.16 -34.19
N TRP A 881 10.76 -11.84 -35.31
CA TRP A 881 10.16 -11.98 -36.65
C TRP A 881 10.60 -13.29 -37.30
N ILE A 882 9.70 -14.26 -37.23
CA ILE A 882 9.84 -15.56 -37.90
C ILE A 882 9.56 -15.37 -39.40
N SER A 883 10.52 -15.69 -40.25
CA SER A 883 10.35 -15.57 -41.71
C SER A 883 9.42 -16.68 -42.21
N SER A 884 8.51 -16.34 -43.12
CA SER A 884 7.74 -17.32 -43.90
C SER A 884 8.19 -17.38 -45.37
N SER A 885 9.26 -16.67 -45.75
CA SER A 885 9.79 -16.65 -47.13
C SER A 885 11.22 -17.17 -47.26
N VAL A 886 11.92 -17.39 -46.14
CA VAL A 886 13.24 -18.03 -46.10
C VAL A 886 13.13 -19.29 -45.22
N PRO A 887 13.62 -20.46 -45.67
CA PRO A 887 13.65 -21.66 -44.85
C PRO A 887 14.47 -21.48 -43.55
N GLU A 888 14.08 -22.18 -42.49
CA GLU A 888 14.70 -22.07 -41.16
C GLU A 888 16.23 -22.19 -41.18
N ASN A 889 16.73 -23.18 -41.92
CA ASN A 889 18.17 -23.44 -42.05
C ASN A 889 18.98 -22.31 -42.72
N GLN A 890 18.29 -21.29 -43.25
CA GLN A 890 18.87 -20.11 -43.89
C GLN A 890 18.59 -18.80 -43.12
N TRP A 891 17.93 -18.81 -41.96
CA TRP A 891 17.65 -17.59 -41.19
C TRP A 891 18.89 -16.83 -40.72
N ASN A 892 20.04 -17.51 -40.60
CA ASN A 892 21.32 -16.90 -40.24
C ASN A 892 22.10 -16.34 -41.46
N THR A 893 21.54 -16.41 -42.67
CA THR A 893 22.19 -15.88 -43.89
C THR A 893 22.00 -14.37 -44.02
N SER A 894 22.88 -13.71 -44.79
CA SER A 894 22.78 -12.27 -45.07
C SER A 894 21.45 -11.84 -45.71
N LEU A 895 20.77 -12.76 -46.42
CA LEU A 895 19.42 -12.53 -46.95
C LEU A 895 18.40 -12.31 -45.83
N ALA A 896 18.43 -13.14 -44.80
CA ALA A 896 17.43 -13.18 -43.74
C ALA A 896 17.73 -12.26 -42.53
N LEU A 897 18.97 -11.78 -42.37
CA LEU A 897 19.34 -10.92 -41.24
C LEU A 897 18.77 -9.50 -41.29
N THR A 898 18.35 -9.00 -42.46
CA THR A 898 17.91 -7.59 -42.67
C THR A 898 16.65 -7.50 -43.51
N SER A 899 15.86 -6.43 -43.36
CA SER A 899 14.70 -6.16 -44.22
C SER A 899 15.13 -5.51 -45.55
N SER A 900 15.99 -6.19 -46.30
CA SER A 900 16.65 -5.67 -47.50
C SER A 900 15.77 -5.75 -48.76
N PRO A 901 16.11 -5.01 -49.84
CA PRO A 901 15.53 -5.21 -51.16
C PRO A 901 15.56 -6.67 -51.62
N ASP A 902 16.68 -7.38 -51.37
CA ASP A 902 16.81 -8.81 -51.67
C ASP A 902 15.83 -9.68 -50.87
N TYR A 903 15.64 -9.44 -49.57
CA TYR A 903 14.64 -10.15 -48.76
C TYR A 903 13.22 -9.96 -49.32
N HIS A 904 12.88 -8.72 -49.67
CA HIS A 904 11.55 -8.38 -50.20
C HIS A 904 11.32 -8.83 -51.65
N VAL A 905 12.37 -9.06 -52.43
CA VAL A 905 12.26 -9.76 -53.73
C VAL A 905 12.05 -11.25 -53.49
N ASN A 906 12.86 -11.89 -52.63
CA ASN A 906 12.71 -13.30 -52.27
C ASN A 906 11.29 -13.59 -51.76
N ASN A 907 10.72 -12.77 -50.88
CA ASN A 907 9.35 -12.95 -50.37
C ASN A 907 8.24 -12.88 -51.45
N LEU A 908 8.48 -12.35 -52.65
CA LEU A 908 7.50 -12.38 -53.75
C LEU A 908 7.70 -13.57 -54.70
N CYS A 909 8.93 -14.09 -54.79
CA CYS A 909 9.32 -15.13 -55.73
C CYS A 909 9.31 -16.54 -55.12
N SER A 910 9.62 -16.65 -53.83
CA SER A 910 9.74 -17.90 -53.09
C SER A 910 8.41 -18.31 -52.44
N PRO A 911 8.17 -19.61 -52.19
CA PRO A 911 6.94 -20.06 -51.54
C PRO A 911 6.78 -19.54 -50.11
N VAL A 912 5.53 -19.38 -49.67
CA VAL A 912 5.19 -18.96 -48.30
C VAL A 912 5.12 -20.18 -47.38
N LEU A 913 6.17 -20.37 -46.58
CA LEU A 913 6.38 -21.44 -45.59
C LEU A 913 5.60 -21.17 -44.28
N PHE A 914 4.31 -20.87 -44.40
CA PHE A 914 3.51 -20.37 -43.27
C PHE A 914 3.34 -21.42 -42.16
N GLN A 915 3.01 -22.67 -42.52
CA GLN A 915 2.88 -23.78 -41.57
C GLN A 915 4.17 -24.08 -40.79
N GLU A 916 5.34 -23.83 -41.38
CA GLU A 916 6.64 -23.96 -40.69
C GLU A 916 6.80 -22.83 -39.67
N ALA A 917 6.56 -21.58 -40.09
CA ALA A 917 6.61 -20.41 -39.20
C ALA A 917 5.60 -20.48 -38.03
N LEU A 918 4.44 -21.11 -38.23
CA LEU A 918 3.44 -21.30 -37.17
C LEU A 918 3.90 -22.24 -36.05
N GLN A 919 4.87 -23.14 -36.28
CA GLN A 919 5.40 -24.04 -35.24
C GLN A 919 6.12 -23.30 -34.11
N TYR A 920 6.53 -22.06 -34.36
CA TYR A 920 7.20 -21.17 -33.40
C TYR A 920 6.23 -20.44 -32.46
N ILE A 921 4.92 -20.49 -32.73
CA ILE A 921 3.90 -19.87 -31.87
C ILE A 921 3.66 -20.78 -30.64
N PRO A 922 3.86 -20.29 -29.40
CA PRO A 922 3.64 -21.06 -28.18
C PRO A 922 2.20 -21.56 -28.05
N SER A 923 2.03 -22.74 -27.46
CA SER A 923 0.73 -23.41 -27.31
C SER A 923 -0.32 -22.62 -26.51
N ASN A 924 0.08 -21.67 -25.65
CA ASN A 924 -0.81 -20.81 -24.88
C ASN A 924 -0.85 -19.35 -25.38
N ALA A 925 -0.33 -19.06 -26.59
CA ALA A 925 -0.21 -17.70 -27.10
C ALA A 925 -1.56 -16.99 -27.34
N ILE A 926 -1.50 -15.65 -27.40
CA ILE A 926 -2.57 -14.79 -27.90
C ILE A 926 -2.19 -14.41 -29.34
N VAL A 927 -2.93 -14.93 -30.31
CA VAL A 927 -2.65 -14.77 -31.74
C VAL A 927 -3.57 -13.70 -32.30
N THR A 928 -3.02 -12.54 -32.62
CA THR A 928 -3.76 -11.38 -33.13
C THR A 928 -3.59 -11.28 -34.65
N GLU A 929 -4.66 -11.50 -35.40
CA GLU A 929 -4.64 -11.38 -36.86
C GLU A 929 -4.85 -9.91 -37.28
N LEU A 930 -3.87 -9.36 -37.99
CA LEU A 930 -3.80 -7.95 -38.42
C LEU A 930 -3.97 -7.87 -39.93
N ALA A 931 -5.19 -7.55 -40.37
CA ALA A 931 -5.55 -7.40 -41.78
C ALA A 931 -6.92 -6.70 -41.96
N PRO A 932 -7.24 -6.18 -43.17
CA PRO A 932 -8.57 -5.68 -43.53
C PRO A 932 -9.71 -6.69 -43.30
N HIS A 933 -9.39 -7.98 -43.29
CA HIS A 933 -10.28 -9.08 -42.94
C HIS A 933 -9.45 -10.24 -42.41
N CYS A 934 -9.83 -10.78 -41.25
CA CYS A 934 -9.18 -11.97 -40.69
C CYS A 934 -9.55 -13.25 -41.48
N LEU A 935 -8.78 -13.52 -42.55
CA LEU A 935 -8.93 -14.64 -43.48
C LEU A 935 -8.25 -15.92 -42.97
N LEU A 936 -7.13 -15.78 -42.23
CA LEU A 936 -6.30 -16.90 -41.78
C LEU A 936 -6.85 -17.58 -40.52
N LEU A 937 -7.87 -17.04 -39.87
CA LEU A 937 -8.49 -17.62 -38.66
C LEU A 937 -8.73 -19.14 -38.73
N ALA A 938 -9.22 -19.66 -39.86
CA ALA A 938 -9.48 -21.09 -40.02
C ALA A 938 -8.19 -21.93 -40.11
N ILE A 939 -7.15 -21.39 -40.76
CA ILE A 939 -5.80 -21.95 -40.85
C ILE A 939 -5.13 -21.95 -39.47
N LEU A 940 -5.17 -20.81 -38.77
CA LEU A 940 -4.58 -20.63 -37.44
C LEU A 940 -5.23 -21.58 -36.42
N LYS A 941 -6.55 -21.74 -36.43
CA LYS A 941 -7.27 -22.66 -35.53
C LYS A 941 -7.02 -24.14 -35.81
N ARG A 942 -6.59 -24.51 -37.03
CA ARG A 942 -6.25 -25.90 -37.39
C ARG A 942 -4.79 -26.23 -37.09
N SER A 943 -3.91 -25.25 -37.20
CA SER A 943 -2.45 -25.44 -37.14
C SER A 943 -1.86 -25.21 -35.75
N LEU A 944 -2.55 -24.46 -34.89
CA LEU A 944 -2.10 -24.11 -33.55
C LEU A 944 -2.85 -24.90 -32.47
N SER A 945 -2.31 -24.88 -31.25
CA SER A 945 -2.94 -25.46 -30.06
C SER A 945 -4.35 -24.90 -29.83
N THR A 946 -5.26 -25.74 -29.34
CA THR A 946 -6.60 -25.33 -28.89
C THR A 946 -6.58 -24.34 -27.73
N ASP A 947 -5.47 -24.26 -26.99
CA ASP A 947 -5.27 -23.33 -25.88
C ASP A 947 -4.84 -21.92 -26.34
N CYS A 948 -4.52 -21.74 -27.63
CA CYS A 948 -4.25 -20.42 -28.22
C CYS A 948 -5.53 -19.58 -28.28
N VAL A 949 -5.41 -18.29 -27.93
CA VAL A 949 -6.54 -17.36 -28.03
C VAL A 949 -6.40 -16.53 -29.30
N HIS A 950 -7.38 -16.67 -30.21
CA HIS A 950 -7.38 -15.95 -31.48
C HIS A 950 -8.16 -14.63 -31.35
N ILE A 951 -7.47 -13.51 -31.59
CA ILE A 951 -8.03 -12.16 -31.56
C ILE A 951 -8.04 -11.59 -32.98
N ASN A 952 -9.22 -11.15 -33.40
CA ASN A 952 -9.43 -10.62 -34.73
C ASN A 952 -9.91 -9.18 -34.59
N LEU A 953 -9.11 -8.21 -35.04
CA LEU A 953 -9.49 -6.80 -34.89
C LEU A 953 -10.53 -6.36 -35.93
N MET A 954 -10.63 -7.08 -37.06
CA MET A 954 -11.50 -6.71 -38.17
C MET A 954 -12.09 -7.90 -38.93
N LYS A 955 -13.34 -7.76 -39.36
CA LYS A 955 -14.08 -8.79 -40.11
C LYS A 955 -14.97 -8.15 -41.18
N ARG A 956 -14.79 -8.56 -42.44
CA ARG A 956 -15.65 -8.18 -43.57
C ARG A 956 -17.11 -8.57 -43.31
N GLY A 957 -18.05 -7.68 -43.66
CA GLY A 957 -19.49 -7.88 -43.47
C GLY A 957 -19.98 -7.63 -42.03
N THR A 958 -19.16 -7.01 -41.18
CA THR A 958 -19.58 -6.52 -39.87
C THR A 958 -20.39 -5.23 -40.05
N HIS A 959 -21.45 -5.03 -39.25
CA HIS A 959 -22.29 -3.83 -39.36
C HIS A 959 -21.68 -2.60 -38.66
N ASP A 960 -21.09 -2.79 -37.48
CA ASP A 960 -20.34 -1.76 -36.75
C ASP A 960 -18.91 -2.25 -36.46
N HIS A 961 -17.95 -1.69 -37.19
CA HIS A 961 -16.54 -2.04 -37.05
C HIS A 961 -15.89 -1.44 -35.78
N ILE A 962 -16.40 -0.35 -35.20
CA ILE A 962 -15.86 0.24 -33.96
C ILE A 962 -16.21 -0.66 -32.78
N THR A 963 -17.49 -1.04 -32.66
CA THR A 963 -17.94 -2.01 -31.64
C THR A 963 -17.17 -3.32 -31.75
N TYR A 964 -16.95 -3.84 -32.97
CA TYR A 964 -16.15 -5.05 -33.17
C TYR A 964 -14.69 -4.88 -32.76
N PHE A 965 -14.04 -3.79 -33.16
CA PHE A 965 -12.65 -3.49 -32.82
C PHE A 965 -12.46 -3.40 -31.30
N TYR A 966 -13.22 -2.54 -30.62
CA TYR A 966 -13.15 -2.39 -29.17
C TYR A 966 -13.53 -3.67 -28.42
N SER A 967 -14.51 -4.45 -28.89
CA SER A 967 -14.85 -5.75 -28.29
C SER A 967 -13.70 -6.75 -28.34
N ASN A 968 -12.83 -6.69 -29.35
CA ASN A 968 -11.68 -7.58 -29.46
C ASN A 968 -10.45 -7.03 -28.71
N LEU A 969 -10.30 -5.71 -28.56
CA LEU A 969 -9.37 -5.12 -27.59
C LEU A 969 -9.73 -5.45 -26.14
N GLY A 970 -11.03 -5.45 -25.79
CA GLY A 970 -11.49 -5.91 -24.49
C GLY A 970 -11.18 -7.39 -24.21
N LYS A 971 -11.23 -8.25 -25.24
CA LYS A 971 -10.78 -9.64 -25.13
C LYS A 971 -9.28 -9.75 -24.88
N LEU A 972 -8.43 -8.95 -25.54
CA LEU A 972 -6.99 -8.89 -25.24
C LEU A 972 -6.76 -8.59 -23.75
N TYR A 973 -7.48 -7.59 -23.22
CA TYR A 973 -7.42 -7.25 -21.80
C TYR A 973 -7.77 -8.44 -20.89
N ASN A 974 -8.86 -9.16 -21.20
CA ASN A 974 -9.30 -10.34 -20.44
C ASN A 974 -8.30 -11.53 -20.49
N GLU A 975 -7.45 -11.63 -21.51
CA GLU A 975 -6.37 -12.62 -21.58
C GLU A 975 -5.08 -12.22 -20.84
N GLY A 976 -5.06 -11.04 -20.21
CA GLY A 976 -3.94 -10.57 -19.38
C GLY A 976 -3.13 -9.43 -20.00
N VAL A 977 -3.39 -9.05 -21.26
CA VAL A 977 -2.72 -7.90 -21.90
C VAL A 977 -3.08 -6.61 -21.15
N ILE A 978 -2.11 -5.71 -20.98
CA ILE A 978 -2.36 -4.36 -20.48
C ILE A 978 -2.46 -3.45 -21.70
N LEU A 979 -3.49 -2.61 -21.75
CA LEU A 979 -3.67 -1.61 -22.81
C LEU A 979 -4.00 -0.24 -22.23
N ASN A 980 -3.28 0.77 -22.69
CA ASN A 980 -3.51 2.17 -22.38
C ASN A 980 -4.58 2.76 -23.31
N ILE A 981 -5.84 2.34 -23.11
CA ILE A 981 -6.97 2.78 -23.95
C ILE A 981 -7.19 4.30 -23.94
N MET A 982 -6.71 4.98 -22.88
CA MET A 982 -6.87 6.42 -22.71
C MET A 982 -6.12 7.25 -23.76
N SER A 983 -5.13 6.69 -24.46
CA SER A 983 -4.41 7.37 -25.54
C SER A 983 -5.25 7.65 -26.80
N ASN A 984 -6.42 7.02 -26.94
CA ASN A 984 -7.40 7.36 -28.00
C ASN A 984 -8.09 8.71 -27.78
N TYR A 985 -8.21 9.15 -26.52
CA TYR A 985 -9.03 10.29 -26.14
C TYR A 985 -8.18 11.55 -25.94
N GLU A 986 -8.85 12.68 -25.63
CA GLU A 986 -8.16 13.89 -25.22
C GLU A 986 -7.46 13.70 -23.86
N SER A 987 -6.34 14.40 -23.67
CA SER A 987 -5.55 14.32 -22.44
C SER A 987 -6.36 14.78 -21.23
N ILE A 988 -6.58 13.87 -20.28
CA ILE A 988 -7.27 14.16 -19.02
C ILE A 988 -6.51 15.23 -18.25
N GLN A 989 -7.20 16.30 -17.86
CA GLN A 989 -6.64 17.33 -17.01
C GLN A 989 -6.68 16.86 -15.55
N TYR A 990 -5.51 16.85 -14.91
CA TYR A 990 -5.36 16.50 -13.50
C TYR A 990 -5.01 17.75 -12.67
N PRO A 991 -5.51 17.87 -11.41
CA PRO A 991 -6.42 16.94 -10.73
C PRO A 991 -7.84 16.96 -11.32
N VAL A 992 -8.49 15.80 -11.34
CA VAL A 992 -9.87 15.66 -11.82
C VAL A 992 -10.85 16.54 -11.02
N PRO A 993 -12.03 16.88 -11.59
CA PRO A 993 -13.05 17.62 -10.87
C PRO A 993 -13.49 16.92 -9.57
N ILE A 994 -13.77 17.72 -8.54
CA ILE A 994 -14.08 17.24 -7.18
C ILE A 994 -15.35 16.38 -7.10
N ASN A 995 -16.27 16.55 -8.06
CA ASN A 995 -17.52 15.81 -8.16
C ASN A 995 -17.43 14.48 -8.95
N VAL A 996 -16.23 14.06 -9.38
CA VAL A 996 -16.04 12.70 -9.92
C VAL A 996 -16.26 11.68 -8.78
N PRO A 997 -17.06 10.60 -8.97
CA PRO A 997 -17.39 9.64 -7.91
C PRO A 997 -16.19 9.03 -7.16
N PHE A 998 -16.41 8.58 -5.93
CA PHE A 998 -15.42 7.83 -5.15
C PHE A 998 -15.15 6.47 -5.80
N ILE A 999 -13.88 6.13 -6.01
CA ILE A 999 -13.49 4.86 -6.63
C ILE A 999 -13.53 3.73 -5.59
N SER A 1000 -13.27 4.01 -4.31
CA SER A 1000 -13.44 3.02 -3.25
C SER A 1000 -14.86 2.43 -3.25
N LEU A 1001 -15.90 3.27 -3.32
CA LEU A 1001 -17.30 2.82 -3.38
C LEU A 1001 -17.68 2.03 -4.65
N ILE A 1002 -16.88 2.13 -5.72
CA ILE A 1002 -17.15 1.49 -7.02
C ILE A 1002 -16.31 0.23 -7.23
N ALA A 1003 -15.04 0.25 -6.80
CA ALA A 1003 -14.02 -0.74 -7.16
C ALA A 1003 -13.33 -1.43 -5.98
N ALA A 1004 -13.66 -1.07 -4.73
CA ALA A 1004 -13.32 -1.88 -3.57
C ALA A 1004 -14.24 -3.11 -3.53
N GLN A 1005 -13.87 -4.17 -4.25
CA GLN A 1005 -14.63 -5.41 -4.32
C GLN A 1005 -13.71 -6.59 -4.02
N TRP A 1006 -13.70 -6.99 -2.75
CA TRP A 1006 -12.87 -8.02 -2.15
C TRP A 1006 -13.50 -9.42 -2.21
N ASP A 1007 -12.71 -10.49 -2.10
CA ASP A 1007 -13.23 -11.81 -1.80
C ASP A 1007 -13.45 -11.98 -0.29
N HIS A 1008 -14.61 -11.55 0.18
CA HIS A 1008 -15.07 -11.65 1.56
C HIS A 1008 -15.90 -12.92 1.84
N SER A 1009 -15.79 -13.95 1.00
CA SER A 1009 -16.51 -15.22 1.17
C SER A 1009 -16.17 -15.97 2.47
N GLN A 1010 -14.96 -15.75 3.01
CA GLN A 1010 -14.48 -16.37 4.24
C GLN A 1010 -14.68 -15.45 5.46
N GLN A 1011 -14.99 -16.06 6.61
CA GLN A 1011 -15.05 -15.40 7.91
C GLN A 1011 -13.81 -15.74 8.74
N TRP A 1012 -13.26 -14.73 9.39
CA TRP A 1012 -12.06 -14.78 10.20
C TRP A 1012 -12.40 -14.50 11.66
N LYS A 1013 -11.62 -15.09 12.56
CA LYS A 1013 -11.88 -15.00 14.00
C LYS A 1013 -11.85 -13.54 14.45
N VAL A 1014 -12.81 -13.17 15.28
CA VAL A 1014 -12.90 -11.87 15.96
C VAL A 1014 -13.02 -12.09 17.47
N PRO A 1015 -12.61 -11.14 18.32
CA PRO A 1015 -12.83 -11.23 19.75
C PRO A 1015 -14.32 -11.17 20.06
N THR A 1016 -14.82 -12.12 20.87
CA THR A 1016 -16.22 -12.13 21.33
C THR A 1016 -16.28 -11.64 22.77
N PHE A 1017 -17.45 -11.15 23.20
CA PHE A 1017 -17.66 -10.62 24.55
C PHE A 1017 -17.13 -11.56 25.64
N GLU A 1018 -17.42 -12.85 25.52
CA GLU A 1018 -17.15 -13.84 26.55
C GLU A 1018 -15.67 -14.26 26.58
N MET A 1019 -14.94 -14.05 25.48
CA MET A 1019 -13.47 -14.11 25.48
C MET A 1019 -12.84 -13.10 26.44
N PHE A 1020 -13.56 -12.04 26.83
CA PHE A 1020 -13.13 -11.10 27.87
C PHE A 1020 -13.74 -11.40 29.25
N THR A 1021 -14.84 -12.14 29.37
CA THR A 1021 -15.48 -12.43 30.68
C THR A 1021 -14.88 -13.64 31.37
N GLN A 1022 -14.60 -14.73 30.64
CA GLN A 1022 -13.85 -15.88 31.17
C GLN A 1022 -12.35 -15.56 31.38
N SER A 1023 -11.96 -14.30 31.18
CA SER A 1023 -10.64 -13.78 31.53
C SER A 1023 -10.47 -13.58 33.05
N LEU A 1024 -11.58 -13.43 33.77
CA LEU A 1024 -11.69 -13.42 35.25
C LEU A 1024 -11.64 -14.85 35.81
#